data_AF-A0A966KG89-F1
#
_entry.id   AF-A0A966KG89-F1
#
_cell.length_a   1.000
_cell.length_b   1.000
_cell.length_c   1.000
_cell.angle_alpha   90.00
_cell.angle_beta   90.00
_cell.angle_gamma   90.00
#
_symmetry.space_group_name_H-M   'P 1'
#
loop_
_entity.id
_entity.type
_entity.pdbx_description
1 polymer ?
#
loop_
_entity_poly.entity_id
_entity_poly.type
_entity_poly.pdbx_seq_one_letter_code
_entity_poly.pdbx_strand_id
1 'polypeptide(L)'
;MATSNKIDDSTQYWAAVLSKNWGVKAKLTRLDGEYDLNFLAIHASKKPLIFKVMRENCPEWLVKSQISAMQHIEQIANLPTTPTVFLSLNGQSCIEVADKTGNLRYVWTLEYIPGKCLAKLRSKPPSLIKEIGEALGATTKALSNYKNKKLDRNFKWNLLQSGWIDDHLTCIKNKKRYELIKNISVNFNRRLPELKSLNRQVIQNDPNDYNIIIAGDYDEQKTVSGIIDFGDMCVAPRVCEVAIAGAYIVLDAPSPEKSLVALVSGFNQTCPLTKLEIDMIWDLLLMRLAVSVVNSTMLALEFPNDPYVTVSQKPAWDFLENHKINAELLICRLRKACGQEFVPNERRIRSWIYKNCGNFAQVIGKPLASVPLVSLAVENSSIPKNPFKLSKHEAKEIGSAETCENEIFLGYYNEPRLIYTAQEFSFGPYKASNRRTVHLGVDIFAPAATPVFAPLDGEILAIENRENALDYGGMIILKHKTDCNDVFYSLYGHLDPNFPKQYKVGTKIKKGEQFCVLGDIGVNGGWAPHLHFQVALTINGLENDWPGVADPDDLGFFNAICPNPAAILNLTDEHVEFRPIQKAEIYAKRKEKFAGNLRLSYDDPILFLRGWKTHLFDEWGRPYLDAYNNVPHVGHSHPRIQNIASEQLRRLNSNTRYLHPNQSDLAETILSKLPESFKVCFFVNSGSEANELALRLAREHTKAKGMITTDHGYFGNTTGAIDLSAYKFNKPNGVGQPNWLELVEIPDDYRGTYKRDDPNCGVKFANQINQAIKVLKSKNQ
;
A
#
# COMPACT_ATOMS: atom_id res chain seq x y z
N MET A 1 -11.35 26.80 34.68
CA MET A 1 -10.86 27.38 35.95
C MET A 1 -9.36 27.22 36.03
N ALA A 2 -8.70 28.19 36.67
CA ALA A 2 -7.26 28.37 36.94
C ALA A 2 -6.43 28.99 35.78
N THR A 3 -6.03 30.25 36.02
CA THR A 3 -4.90 30.93 35.38
C THR A 3 -3.66 30.02 35.36
N SER A 4 -3.01 29.90 34.21
CA SER A 4 -1.81 29.09 34.02
C SER A 4 -0.62 29.68 34.81
N ASN A 5 -0.48 29.27 36.06
CA ASN A 5 0.84 29.13 36.65
C ASN A 5 1.56 28.07 35.81
N LYS A 6 2.35 28.52 34.82
CA LYS A 6 3.19 27.62 34.00
C LYS A 6 4.06 26.80 34.95
N ILE A 7 3.97 25.48 34.84
CA ILE A 7 4.84 24.55 35.56
C ILE A 7 6.30 24.96 35.29
N ASP A 8 7.12 25.09 36.33
CA ASP A 8 8.56 25.36 36.18
C ASP A 8 9.21 24.23 35.39
N ASP A 9 9.72 24.54 34.19
CA ASP A 9 10.33 23.60 33.27
C ASP A 9 11.85 23.52 33.40
N SER A 10 12.41 24.05 34.50
CA SER A 10 13.84 24.02 34.79
C SER A 10 14.40 22.60 34.84
N THR A 11 15.01 22.19 33.74
CA THR A 11 15.65 20.87 33.56
C THR A 11 16.71 20.58 34.61
N GLN A 12 17.43 21.60 35.10
CA GLN A 12 18.44 21.45 36.15
C GLN A 12 17.84 21.05 37.50
N TYR A 13 16.70 21.66 37.88
CA TYR A 13 16.02 21.35 39.13
C TYR A 13 15.48 19.93 39.13
N TRP A 14 14.76 19.57 38.07
CA TRP A 14 14.20 18.24 37.92
C TRP A 14 15.28 17.15 37.79
N ALA A 15 16.44 17.47 37.20
CA ALA A 15 17.60 16.57 37.20
C ALA A 15 18.12 16.31 38.62
N ALA A 16 18.14 17.33 39.49
CA ALA A 16 18.52 17.17 40.90
C ALA A 16 17.52 16.32 41.68
N VAL A 17 16.21 16.52 41.44
CA VAL A 17 15.14 15.69 42.02
C VAL A 17 15.27 14.22 41.58
N LEU A 18 15.49 13.98 40.29
CA LEU A 18 15.72 12.64 39.74
C LEU A 18 16.96 11.97 40.37
N SER A 19 18.07 12.70 40.48
CA SER A 19 19.29 12.18 41.10
C SER A 19 19.10 11.87 42.58
N LYS A 20 18.36 12.70 43.32
CA LYS A 20 18.13 12.52 44.75
C LYS A 20 17.26 11.29 45.03
N ASN A 21 16.22 11.06 44.25
CA ASN A 21 15.19 10.07 44.56
C ASN A 21 15.32 8.75 43.80
N TRP A 22 15.98 8.73 42.63
CA TRP A 22 16.24 7.51 41.84
C TRP A 22 17.73 7.20 41.65
N GLY A 23 18.64 8.05 42.15
CA GLY A 23 20.07 7.84 42.00
C GLY A 23 20.58 7.99 40.56
N VAL A 24 19.82 8.66 39.69
CA VAL A 24 20.16 8.84 38.26
C VAL A 24 20.62 10.27 38.00
N LYS A 25 21.91 10.42 37.68
CA LYS A 25 22.50 11.70 37.23
C LYS A 25 22.40 11.82 35.71
N ALA A 26 21.36 12.49 35.22
CA ALA A 26 21.10 12.60 33.79
C ALA A 26 20.93 14.05 33.32
N LYS A 27 21.22 14.29 32.04
CA LYS A 27 20.79 15.51 31.36
C LYS A 27 19.34 15.33 30.92
N LEU A 28 18.47 16.26 31.31
CA LEU A 28 17.06 16.24 30.92
C LEU A 28 16.83 17.07 29.66
N THR A 29 16.10 16.50 28.70
CA THR A 29 15.56 17.19 27.54
C THR A 29 14.03 17.13 27.61
N ARG A 30 13.36 18.27 27.48
CA ARG A 30 11.90 18.34 27.51
C ARG A 30 11.30 17.65 26.28
N LEU A 31 10.28 16.85 26.52
CA LEU A 31 9.42 16.23 25.51
C LEU A 31 8.06 16.96 25.50
N ASP A 32 7.34 16.81 24.39
CA ASP A 32 6.01 17.41 24.23
C ASP A 32 5.00 16.80 25.23
N GLY A 33 4.02 17.60 25.63
CA GLY A 33 2.95 17.21 26.56
C GLY A 33 1.95 18.35 26.77
N GLU A 34 0.66 18.03 26.92
CA GLU A 34 -0.42 19.02 27.06
C GLU A 34 -0.46 19.62 28.46
N TYR A 35 -0.54 18.76 29.50
CA TYR A 35 -0.73 19.19 30.89
C TYR A 35 0.46 18.91 31.80
N ASP A 36 1.19 17.82 31.56
CA ASP A 36 2.26 17.33 32.42
C ASP A 36 3.64 17.58 31.76
N LEU A 37 4.72 17.61 32.56
CA LEU A 37 6.07 17.70 32.01
C LEU A 37 6.65 16.30 31.82
N ASN A 38 7.08 16.03 30.59
CA ASN A 38 7.79 14.82 30.21
C ASN A 38 9.25 15.16 29.91
N PHE A 39 10.20 14.44 30.50
CA PHE A 39 11.62 14.62 30.25
C PHE A 39 12.27 13.33 29.78
N LEU A 40 13.02 13.40 28.67
CA LEU A 40 14.00 12.39 28.31
C LEU A 40 15.26 12.60 29.15
N ALA A 41 15.60 11.63 29.99
CA ALA A 41 16.78 11.65 30.84
C ALA A 41 17.90 10.80 30.22
N ILE A 42 18.98 11.46 29.77
CA ILE A 42 20.13 10.81 29.15
C ILE A 42 21.28 10.72 30.16
N HIS A 43 21.72 9.50 30.45
CA HIS A 43 22.84 9.18 31.33
C HIS A 43 24.07 8.76 30.49
N ALA A 44 25.29 8.99 30.98
CA ALA A 44 26.52 8.66 30.24
C ALA A 44 26.79 7.15 30.11
N SER A 45 26.37 6.35 31.11
CA SER A 45 26.66 4.91 31.20
C SER A 45 25.44 4.00 31.46
N LYS A 46 24.22 4.53 31.37
CA LYS A 46 22.96 3.77 31.59
C LYS A 46 22.00 4.02 30.44
N LYS A 47 21.04 3.10 30.24
CA LYS A 47 19.94 3.31 29.29
C LYS A 47 19.18 4.60 29.62
N PRO A 48 18.69 5.36 28.62
CA PRO A 48 17.83 6.50 28.86
C PRO A 48 16.55 6.10 29.61
N LEU A 49 15.92 7.07 30.27
CA LEU A 49 14.61 6.89 30.92
C LEU A 49 13.72 8.10 30.68
N ILE A 50 12.42 7.95 30.90
CA ILE A 50 11.45 9.05 30.90
C ILE A 50 11.17 9.45 32.36
N PHE A 51 11.31 10.73 32.67
CA PHE A 51 10.93 11.31 33.95
C PHE A 51 9.67 12.15 33.76
N LYS A 52 8.57 11.76 34.41
CA LYS A 52 7.28 12.46 34.34
C LYS A 52 7.07 13.28 35.61
N VAL A 53 6.64 14.54 35.42
CA VAL A 53 6.23 15.45 36.49
C VAL A 53 4.79 15.85 36.23
N MET A 54 3.90 15.40 37.09
CA MET A 54 2.47 15.65 36.96
C MET A 54 2.14 17.09 37.32
N ARG A 55 1.11 17.65 36.68
CA ARG A 55 0.58 18.99 36.97
C ARG A 55 0.17 19.18 38.44
N GLU A 56 -0.01 20.44 38.80
CA GLU A 56 -0.63 20.81 40.07
C GLU A 56 -2.00 20.17 40.25
N ASN A 57 -2.30 19.75 41.49
CA ASN A 57 -3.57 19.13 41.85
C ASN A 57 -3.89 17.87 41.04
N CYS A 58 -2.89 17.21 40.43
CA CYS A 58 -3.09 15.90 39.81
C CYS A 58 -3.56 14.91 40.88
N PRO A 59 -4.73 14.27 40.72
CA PRO A 59 -5.21 13.32 41.71
C PRO A 59 -4.26 12.12 41.83
N GLU A 60 -3.86 11.78 43.05
CA GLU A 60 -2.95 10.65 43.32
C GLU A 60 -3.43 9.35 42.66
N TRP A 61 -4.74 9.13 42.68
CA TRP A 61 -5.35 7.92 42.12
C TRP A 61 -5.09 7.79 40.62
N LEU A 62 -4.97 8.89 39.87
CA LEU A 62 -4.75 8.85 38.43
C LEU A 62 -3.34 8.32 38.11
N VAL A 63 -2.34 8.76 38.85
CA VAL A 63 -0.95 8.30 38.71
C VAL A 63 -0.84 6.83 39.12
N LYS A 64 -1.43 6.45 40.27
CA LYS A 64 -1.47 5.06 40.73
C LYS A 64 -2.22 4.13 39.75
N SER A 65 -3.25 4.63 39.08
CA SER A 65 -4.00 3.87 38.07
C SER A 65 -3.14 3.59 36.84
N GLN A 66 -2.41 4.60 36.34
CA GLN A 66 -1.46 4.42 35.23
C GLN A 66 -0.40 3.37 35.56
N ILE A 67 0.25 3.50 36.72
CA ILE A 67 1.29 2.57 37.17
C ILE A 67 0.74 1.15 37.28
N SER A 68 -0.38 0.96 37.99
CA SER A 68 -0.94 -0.38 38.20
C SER A 68 -1.49 -1.02 36.93
N ALA A 69 -2.00 -0.22 35.97
CA ALA A 69 -2.40 -0.73 34.66
C ALA A 69 -1.21 -1.23 33.84
N MET A 70 -0.11 -0.46 33.77
CA MET A 70 1.11 -0.89 33.07
C MET A 70 1.73 -2.14 33.70
N GLN A 71 1.81 -2.19 35.03
CA GLN A 71 2.27 -3.38 35.76
C GLN A 71 1.35 -4.59 35.51
N HIS A 72 0.04 -4.38 35.40
CA HIS A 72 -0.91 -5.45 35.09
C HIS A 72 -0.72 -6.00 33.67
N ILE A 73 -0.48 -5.12 32.70
CA ILE A 73 -0.20 -5.52 31.31
C ILE A 73 1.10 -6.33 31.24
N GLU A 74 2.15 -5.86 31.92
CA GLU A 74 3.44 -6.54 32.03
C GLU A 74 3.27 -7.95 32.62
N GLN A 75 2.47 -8.10 33.69
CA GLN A 75 2.23 -9.39 34.35
C GLN A 75 1.41 -10.38 33.51
N ILE A 76 0.39 -9.91 32.78
CA ILE A 76 -0.53 -10.80 32.04
C ILE A 76 0.04 -11.20 30.69
N ALA A 77 0.57 -10.22 29.96
CA ALA A 77 0.86 -10.38 28.54
C ALA A 77 2.36 -10.22 28.23
N ASN A 78 3.18 -9.81 29.20
CA ASN A 78 4.62 -9.55 29.05
C ASN A 78 4.92 -8.81 27.74
N LEU A 79 4.11 -7.80 27.44
CA LEU A 79 4.15 -7.12 26.15
C LEU A 79 5.40 -6.23 26.12
N PRO A 80 6.34 -6.46 25.18
CA PRO A 80 7.53 -5.62 25.04
C PRO A 80 7.18 -4.17 24.66
N THR A 81 5.93 -3.91 24.30
CA THR A 81 5.41 -2.60 23.90
C THR A 81 4.95 -1.73 25.06
N THR A 82 4.89 -2.22 26.30
CA THR A 82 4.48 -1.40 27.46
C THR A 82 5.71 -0.98 28.27
N PRO A 83 5.89 0.31 28.60
CA PRO A 83 7.06 0.76 29.34
C PRO A 83 7.04 0.28 30.80
N THR A 84 8.19 -0.18 31.28
CA THR A 84 8.39 -0.58 32.68
C THR A 84 8.43 0.64 33.61
N VAL A 85 7.82 0.54 34.80
CA VAL A 85 7.88 1.59 35.84
C VAL A 85 9.07 1.36 36.76
N PHE A 86 9.93 2.37 36.97
CA PHE A 86 11.07 2.26 37.88
C PHE A 86 10.75 2.80 39.28
N LEU A 87 11.08 1.99 40.31
CA LEU A 87 10.93 2.38 41.71
C LEU A 87 12.03 3.39 42.12
N SER A 88 11.66 4.31 43.00
CA SER A 88 12.60 5.19 43.71
C SER A 88 13.53 4.40 44.62
N LEU A 89 14.58 5.05 45.14
CA LEU A 89 15.52 4.47 46.12
C LEU A 89 14.83 3.96 47.39
N ASN A 90 13.64 4.50 47.70
CA ASN A 90 12.82 4.07 48.85
C ASN A 90 11.75 3.03 48.45
N GLY A 91 11.81 2.47 47.25
CA GLY A 91 10.88 1.43 46.77
C GLY A 91 9.49 1.93 46.35
N GLN A 92 9.27 3.24 46.24
CA GLN A 92 7.99 3.80 45.82
C GLN A 92 7.95 4.00 44.30
N SER A 93 6.84 3.63 43.65
CA SER A 93 6.62 3.79 42.20
C SER A 93 6.27 5.22 41.78
N CYS A 94 5.82 6.04 42.72
CA CYS A 94 5.62 7.48 42.56
C CYS A 94 5.83 8.15 43.92
N ILE A 95 6.36 9.38 43.90
CA ILE A 95 6.56 10.20 45.10
C ILE A 95 6.00 11.60 44.88
N GLU A 96 5.72 12.30 45.97
CA GLU A 96 5.33 13.69 45.96
C GLU A 96 6.53 14.58 46.31
N VAL A 97 6.75 15.63 45.52
CA VAL A 97 7.83 16.59 45.71
C VAL A 97 7.30 18.01 45.50
N ALA A 98 7.77 18.96 46.29
CA ALA A 98 7.55 20.37 45.99
C ALA A 98 8.31 20.76 44.72
N ASP A 99 7.75 21.60 43.85
CA ASP A 99 8.51 22.29 42.80
C ASP A 99 9.27 23.50 43.38
N LYS A 100 9.98 24.28 42.54
CA LYS A 100 10.71 25.48 43.01
C LYS A 100 9.82 26.54 43.67
N THR A 101 8.53 26.55 43.33
CA THR A 101 7.56 27.50 43.88
C THR A 101 6.89 26.97 45.15
N GLY A 102 7.25 25.76 45.60
CA GLY A 102 6.71 25.13 46.80
C GLY A 102 5.44 24.31 46.56
N ASN A 103 4.95 24.23 45.32
CA ASN A 103 3.72 23.51 45.01
C ASN A 103 4.00 22.02 44.88
N LEU A 104 3.15 21.17 45.46
CA LEU A 104 3.32 19.72 45.42
C LEU A 104 3.04 19.16 44.01
N ARG A 105 3.87 18.20 43.60
CA ARG A 105 3.85 17.53 42.30
C ARG A 105 4.11 16.03 42.51
N TYR A 106 3.35 15.19 41.82
CA TYR A 106 3.70 13.78 41.72
C TYR A 106 4.76 13.57 40.64
N VAL A 107 5.80 12.82 40.96
CA VAL A 107 6.90 12.49 40.05
C VAL A 107 7.17 10.99 40.02
N TRP A 108 7.58 10.49 38.85
CA TRP A 108 7.82 9.07 38.60
C TRP A 108 8.65 8.85 37.34
N THR A 109 9.20 7.63 37.18
CA THR A 109 10.09 7.29 36.07
C THR A 109 9.63 6.05 35.32
N LEU A 110 9.83 6.06 34.01
CA LEU A 110 9.47 5.00 33.08
C LEU A 110 10.67 4.61 32.22
N GLU A 111 10.65 3.37 31.73
CA GLU A 111 11.54 2.92 30.67
C GLU A 111 11.41 3.82 29.43
N TYR A 112 12.56 4.18 28.85
CA TYR A 112 12.59 4.79 27.53
C TYR A 112 12.47 3.70 26.47
N ILE A 113 11.41 3.79 25.66
CA ILE A 113 11.24 2.91 24.50
C ILE A 113 11.96 3.54 23.29
N PRO A 114 12.96 2.86 22.69
CA PRO A 114 13.63 3.35 21.51
C PRO A 114 12.71 3.39 20.28
N GLY A 115 12.78 4.47 19.52
CA GLY A 115 12.08 4.60 18.24
C GLY A 115 11.64 6.03 17.95
N LYS A 116 10.75 6.16 16.96
CA LYS A 116 10.13 7.42 16.55
C LYS A 116 8.61 7.27 16.66
N CYS A 117 7.91 8.33 17.05
CA CYS A 117 6.45 8.37 16.99
C CYS A 117 5.96 8.07 15.56
N LEU A 118 4.87 7.31 15.45
CA LEU A 118 4.24 6.97 14.17
C LEU A 118 3.92 8.21 13.31
N ALA A 119 3.54 9.32 13.95
CA ALA A 119 3.30 10.62 13.31
C ALA A 119 4.50 11.14 12.49
N LYS A 120 5.74 10.73 12.84
CA LYS A 120 6.97 11.17 12.17
C LYS A 120 7.36 10.30 10.98
N LEU A 121 6.63 9.22 10.71
CA LEU A 121 6.90 8.33 9.57
C LEU A 121 6.21 8.82 8.30
N ARG A 122 6.99 8.94 7.21
CA ARG A 122 6.46 9.28 5.88
C ARG A 122 5.68 8.13 5.24
N SER A 123 6.05 6.89 5.52
CA SER A 123 5.41 5.70 4.97
C SER A 123 5.00 4.77 6.10
N LYS A 124 3.74 4.36 6.08
CA LYS A 124 3.09 3.49 7.06
C LYS A 124 2.56 2.26 6.30
N PRO A 125 3.41 1.25 6.02
CA PRO A 125 2.97 0.10 5.21
C PRO A 125 1.87 -0.70 5.95
N PRO A 126 0.95 -1.36 5.23
CA PRO A 126 -0.13 -2.13 5.85
C PRO A 126 0.34 -3.20 6.84
N SER A 127 1.52 -3.80 6.64
CA SER A 127 2.13 -4.75 7.57
C SER A 127 2.40 -4.13 8.94
N LEU A 128 2.98 -2.93 8.97
CA LEU A 128 3.22 -2.18 10.21
C LEU A 128 1.90 -1.79 10.89
N ILE A 129 0.91 -1.36 10.11
CA ILE A 129 -0.40 -0.98 10.66
C ILE A 129 -1.13 -2.20 11.27
N LYS A 130 -0.98 -3.38 10.65
CA LYS A 130 -1.48 -4.63 11.21
C LYS A 130 -0.80 -4.97 12.53
N GLU A 131 0.53 -4.85 12.60
CA GLU A 131 1.30 -5.07 13.84
C GLU A 131 0.86 -4.10 14.96
N ILE A 132 0.58 -2.84 14.63
CA ILE A 132 -0.01 -1.85 15.57
C ILE A 132 -1.36 -2.38 16.09
N GLY A 133 -2.22 -2.88 15.20
CA GLY A 133 -3.49 -3.49 15.57
C GLY A 133 -3.31 -4.65 16.54
N GLU A 134 -2.38 -5.57 16.23
CA GLU A 134 -2.07 -6.73 17.07
C GLU A 134 -1.62 -6.30 18.48
N ALA A 135 -0.73 -5.31 18.57
CA ALA A 135 -0.24 -4.77 19.84
C ALA A 135 -1.34 -4.07 20.66
N LEU A 136 -2.21 -3.29 20.02
CA LEU A 136 -3.34 -2.62 20.68
C LEU A 136 -4.39 -3.63 21.16
N GLY A 137 -4.70 -4.64 20.35
CA GLY A 137 -5.62 -5.70 20.74
C GLY A 137 -5.07 -6.52 21.91
N ALA A 138 -3.76 -6.81 21.93
CA ALA A 138 -3.11 -7.50 23.05
C ALA A 138 -3.16 -6.66 24.33
N THR A 139 -2.88 -5.36 24.24
CA THR A 139 -2.98 -4.42 25.36
C THR A 139 -4.41 -4.33 25.90
N THR A 140 -5.40 -4.20 25.01
CA THR A 140 -6.82 -4.15 25.38
C THR A 140 -7.27 -5.44 26.06
N LYS A 141 -6.86 -6.60 25.53
CA LYS A 141 -7.17 -7.90 26.11
C LYS A 141 -6.55 -8.06 27.49
N ALA A 142 -5.31 -7.61 27.69
CA ALA A 142 -4.65 -7.63 29.00
C ALA A 142 -5.41 -6.78 30.04
N LEU A 143 -5.98 -5.64 29.62
CA LEU A 143 -6.78 -4.77 30.50
C LEU A 143 -8.20 -5.27 30.79
N SER A 144 -8.69 -6.33 30.13
CA SER A 144 -10.07 -6.82 30.29
C SER A 144 -10.45 -7.19 31.73
N ASN A 145 -9.47 -7.72 32.48
CA ASN A 145 -9.63 -8.14 33.86
C ASN A 145 -9.13 -7.09 34.87
N TYR A 146 -8.49 -6.00 34.41
CA TYR A 146 -8.09 -4.89 35.27
C TYR A 146 -9.34 -4.11 35.72
N LYS A 147 -9.56 -4.03 37.04
CA LYS A 147 -10.72 -3.34 37.63
C LYS A 147 -10.27 -2.12 38.41
N ASN A 148 -10.78 -0.96 38.01
CA ASN A 148 -10.56 0.28 38.75
C ASN A 148 -11.79 1.20 38.60
N LYS A 149 -12.61 1.28 39.65
CA LYS A 149 -13.86 2.05 39.64
C LYS A 149 -13.64 3.54 39.40
N LYS A 150 -12.46 4.09 39.69
CA LYS A 150 -12.15 5.52 39.47
C LYS A 150 -11.97 5.87 37.99
N LEU A 151 -11.78 4.87 37.12
CA LEU A 151 -11.73 5.05 35.67
C LEU A 151 -13.13 5.07 35.02
N ASP A 152 -14.19 4.77 35.78
CA ASP A 152 -15.57 5.10 35.39
C ASP A 152 -15.85 6.55 35.79
N ARG A 153 -15.37 7.48 34.95
CA ARG A 153 -15.33 8.92 35.22
C ARG A 153 -16.00 9.71 34.10
N ASN A 154 -16.46 10.92 34.44
CA ASN A 154 -16.83 11.90 33.43
C ASN A 154 -15.56 12.37 32.72
N PHE A 155 -15.47 12.14 31.42
CA PHE A 155 -14.28 12.39 30.64
C PHE A 155 -14.65 12.65 29.18
N LYS A 156 -14.40 13.88 28.72
CA LYS A 156 -14.81 14.37 27.39
C LYS A 156 -14.29 13.53 26.21
N TRP A 157 -13.18 12.82 26.42
CA TRP A 157 -12.54 11.97 25.42
C TRP A 157 -13.05 10.51 25.43
N ASN A 158 -13.94 10.15 26.36
CA ASN A 158 -14.61 8.86 26.34
C ASN A 158 -15.71 8.87 25.27
N LEU A 159 -15.62 7.97 24.29
CA LEU A 159 -16.57 7.91 23.17
C LEU A 159 -18.04 7.75 23.61
N LEU A 160 -18.32 7.11 24.75
CA LEU A 160 -19.69 6.99 25.29
C LEU A 160 -20.30 8.34 25.71
N GLN A 161 -19.47 9.36 25.88
CA GLN A 161 -19.83 10.68 26.40
C GLN A 161 -19.67 11.78 25.34
N SER A 162 -19.35 11.43 24.08
CA SER A 162 -19.04 12.38 23.00
C SER A 162 -20.19 13.33 22.62
N GLY A 163 -21.41 13.08 23.06
CA GLY A 163 -22.58 13.93 22.76
C GLY A 163 -22.46 15.37 23.27
N TRP A 164 -21.50 15.67 24.15
CA TRP A 164 -21.23 17.04 24.59
C TRP A 164 -20.94 17.99 23.42
N ILE A 165 -20.45 17.50 22.28
CA ILE A 165 -20.13 18.36 21.13
C ILE A 165 -21.36 19.04 20.53
N ASP A 166 -22.56 18.47 20.70
CA ASP A 166 -23.80 18.98 20.12
C ASP A 166 -24.12 20.39 20.63
N ASP A 167 -23.82 20.66 21.90
CA ASP A 167 -24.00 21.96 22.54
C ASP A 167 -22.98 23.02 22.05
N HIS A 168 -21.91 22.58 21.38
CA HIS A 168 -20.79 23.42 20.98
C HIS A 168 -20.57 23.53 19.46
N LEU A 169 -21.38 22.85 18.63
CA LEU A 169 -21.21 22.87 17.17
C LEU A 169 -21.19 24.28 16.56
N THR A 170 -21.82 25.27 17.22
CA THR A 170 -21.86 26.67 16.79
C THR A 170 -20.49 27.37 16.80
N CYS A 171 -19.44 26.76 17.38
CA CYS A 171 -18.06 27.22 17.24
C CYS A 171 -17.55 27.07 15.80
N ILE A 172 -18.09 26.11 15.03
CA ILE A 172 -17.74 25.88 13.62
C ILE A 172 -18.54 26.86 12.74
N LYS A 173 -17.88 27.91 12.26
CA LYS A 173 -18.53 28.96 11.43
C LYS A 173 -18.77 28.55 9.98
N ASN A 174 -17.96 27.63 9.45
CA ASN A 174 -18.16 27.15 8.08
C ASN A 174 -19.39 26.22 8.03
N LYS A 175 -20.40 26.61 7.25
CA LYS A 175 -21.67 25.88 7.14
C LYS A 175 -21.51 24.43 6.67
N LYS A 176 -20.62 24.15 5.71
CA LYS A 176 -20.39 22.78 5.21
C LYS A 176 -19.78 21.90 6.28
N ARG A 177 -18.76 22.40 6.99
CA ARG A 177 -18.13 21.71 8.12
C ARG A 177 -19.11 21.48 9.27
N TYR A 178 -19.93 22.48 9.59
CA TYR A 178 -20.98 22.35 10.60
C TYR A 178 -21.94 21.19 10.27
N GLU A 179 -22.50 21.17 9.06
CA GLU A 179 -23.43 20.10 8.65
C GLU A 179 -22.74 18.72 8.62
N LEU A 180 -21.47 18.67 8.20
CA LEU A 180 -20.69 17.44 8.21
C LEU A 180 -20.56 16.86 9.62
N ILE A 181 -20.10 17.67 10.60
CA ILE A 181 -19.95 17.22 12.00
C ILE A 181 -21.31 16.89 12.62
N LYS A 182 -22.34 17.68 12.33
CA LYS A 182 -23.71 17.40 12.78
C LYS A 182 -24.22 16.06 12.27
N ASN A 183 -23.99 15.73 10.99
CA ASN A 183 -24.37 14.44 10.43
C ASN A 183 -23.62 13.27 11.08
N ILE A 184 -22.32 13.45 11.37
CA ILE A 184 -21.53 12.45 12.11
C ILE A 184 -22.14 12.22 13.50
N SER A 185 -22.46 13.29 14.24
CA SER A 185 -23.09 13.18 15.56
C SER A 185 -24.45 12.48 15.50
N VAL A 186 -25.29 12.82 14.52
CA VAL A 186 -26.60 12.17 14.30
C VAL A 186 -26.45 10.68 14.02
N ASN A 187 -25.51 10.28 13.15
CA ASN A 187 -25.26 8.88 12.83
C ASN A 187 -24.74 8.11 14.06
N PHE A 188 -23.79 8.68 14.78
CA PHE A 188 -23.27 8.12 16.03
C PHE A 188 -24.38 7.94 17.09
N ASN A 189 -25.25 8.94 17.25
CA ASN A 189 -26.34 8.89 18.23
C ASN A 189 -27.34 7.74 17.95
N ARG A 190 -27.52 7.33 16.69
CA ARG A 190 -28.32 6.12 16.36
C ARG A 190 -27.67 4.83 16.86
N ARG A 191 -26.33 4.78 16.91
CA ARG A 191 -25.52 3.64 17.37
C ARG A 191 -25.30 3.64 18.88
N LEU A 192 -25.44 4.77 19.55
CA LEU A 192 -25.13 4.93 20.97
C LEU A 192 -25.88 3.96 21.92
N PRO A 193 -27.18 3.63 21.72
CA PRO A 193 -27.87 2.64 22.55
C PRO A 193 -27.24 1.25 22.45
N GLU A 194 -26.91 0.80 21.24
CA GLU A 194 -26.22 -0.47 20.99
C GLU A 194 -24.82 -0.44 21.61
N LEU A 195 -24.09 0.67 21.46
CA LEU A 195 -22.74 0.84 22.03
C LEU A 195 -22.76 0.71 23.56
N LYS A 196 -23.75 1.34 24.21
CA LYS A 196 -23.94 1.29 25.66
C LYS A 196 -24.31 -0.10 26.17
N SER A 197 -24.87 -0.96 25.32
CA SER A 197 -25.23 -2.34 25.67
C SER A 197 -24.03 -3.30 25.64
N LEU A 198 -22.92 -2.92 25.00
CA LEU A 198 -21.72 -3.74 24.91
C LEU A 198 -20.99 -3.84 26.25
N ASN A 199 -20.25 -4.94 26.44
CA ASN A 199 -19.41 -5.16 27.62
C ASN A 199 -18.34 -4.07 27.73
N ARG A 200 -18.28 -3.41 28.90
CA ARG A 200 -17.33 -2.34 29.21
C ARG A 200 -16.11 -2.88 29.96
N GLN A 201 -14.93 -2.37 29.64
CA GLN A 201 -13.67 -2.68 30.32
C GLN A 201 -12.79 -1.44 30.40
N VAL A 202 -11.66 -1.53 31.11
CA VAL A 202 -10.64 -0.47 31.05
C VAL A 202 -9.96 -0.53 29.69
N ILE A 203 -9.86 0.60 29.02
CA ILE A 203 -9.16 0.77 27.75
C ILE A 203 -8.13 1.92 27.88
N GLN A 204 -7.13 2.00 27.00
CA GLN A 204 -6.12 3.06 27.05
C GLN A 204 -6.69 4.41 26.59
N ASN A 205 -7.65 4.41 25.67
CA ASN A 205 -8.51 5.53 25.24
C ASN A 205 -7.81 6.69 24.52
N ASP A 206 -6.52 6.59 24.22
CA ASP A 206 -5.76 7.55 23.43
C ASP A 206 -4.60 6.92 22.62
N PRO A 207 -4.83 5.85 21.83
CA PRO A 207 -3.79 5.26 20.97
C PRO A 207 -3.60 6.10 19.70
N ASN A 208 -3.24 7.37 19.84
CA ASN A 208 -2.95 8.27 18.72
C ASN A 208 -1.54 8.03 18.16
N ASP A 209 -1.24 8.65 17.01
CA ASP A 209 0.01 8.46 16.28
C ASP A 209 1.26 9.08 16.93
N TYR A 210 1.11 9.86 18.01
CA TYR A 210 2.21 10.28 18.88
C TYR A 210 2.50 9.30 20.02
N ASN A 211 1.50 8.50 20.41
CA ASN A 211 1.58 7.52 21.49
C ASN A 211 1.98 6.10 21.02
N ILE A 212 2.23 5.93 19.72
CA ILE A 212 2.74 4.69 19.13
C ILE A 212 4.19 4.90 18.68
N ILE A 213 5.11 4.11 19.23
CA ILE A 213 6.55 4.19 18.96
C ILE A 213 6.97 3.07 18.03
N ILE A 214 7.71 3.44 16.98
CA ILE A 214 8.18 2.55 15.92
C ILE A 214 9.71 2.50 15.92
N ALA A 215 10.26 1.28 15.94
CA ALA A 215 11.68 1.02 15.75
C ALA A 215 12.01 0.75 14.27
N GLY A 216 13.31 0.84 13.94
CA GLY A 216 13.84 0.64 12.59
C GLY A 216 14.18 1.96 11.88
N ASP A 217 15.35 1.99 11.24
CA ASP A 217 15.81 3.12 10.42
C ASP A 217 15.30 3.05 8.96
N TYR A 218 15.91 3.82 8.05
CA TYR A 218 15.40 4.00 6.68
C TYR A 218 15.35 2.68 5.89
N ASP A 219 16.43 1.91 5.94
CA ASP A 219 16.61 0.65 5.19
C ASP A 219 16.18 -0.59 5.98
N GLU A 220 15.78 -0.42 7.25
CA GLU A 220 15.37 -1.50 8.13
C GLU A 220 13.85 -1.70 8.10
N GLN A 221 13.44 -2.94 8.38
CA GLN A 221 12.04 -3.26 8.62
C GLN A 221 11.57 -2.50 9.87
N LYS A 222 10.48 -1.74 9.69
CA LYS A 222 9.85 -0.97 10.77
C LYS A 222 8.95 -1.91 11.59
N THR A 223 9.04 -1.80 12.91
CA THR A 223 8.26 -2.62 13.86
C THR A 223 7.77 -1.79 15.03
N VAL A 224 6.70 -2.24 15.68
CA VAL A 224 6.13 -1.55 16.84
C VAL A 224 7.01 -1.82 18.06
N SER A 225 7.57 -0.77 18.64
CA SER A 225 8.38 -0.89 19.86
C SER A 225 7.65 -0.44 21.13
N GLY A 226 6.60 0.40 21.02
CA GLY A 226 5.90 0.88 22.20
C GLY A 226 4.50 1.44 21.97
N ILE A 227 3.63 1.24 22.97
CA ILE A 227 2.38 1.97 23.20
C ILE A 227 2.56 2.69 24.53
N ILE A 228 2.55 4.02 24.47
CA ILE A 228 2.84 4.87 25.63
C ILE A 228 1.63 5.71 26.03
N ASP A 229 1.79 6.38 27.17
CA ASP A 229 0.85 7.31 27.78
C ASP A 229 -0.52 6.72 28.16
N PHE A 230 -0.67 6.34 29.43
CA PHE A 230 -1.92 5.76 29.96
C PHE A 230 -2.75 6.81 30.73
N GLY A 231 -2.49 8.11 30.56
CA GLY A 231 -3.18 9.19 31.29
C GLY A 231 -4.70 9.27 31.05
N ASP A 232 -5.11 8.87 29.85
CA ASP A 232 -6.48 9.03 29.35
C ASP A 232 -7.36 7.79 29.53
N MET A 233 -6.84 6.75 30.18
CA MET A 233 -7.59 5.51 30.45
C MET A 233 -9.00 5.79 31.00
N CYS A 234 -9.96 5.00 30.54
CA CYS A 234 -11.33 5.04 31.03
C CYS A 234 -12.05 3.70 30.83
N VAL A 235 -13.28 3.60 31.33
CA VAL A 235 -14.14 2.42 31.16
C VAL A 235 -15.07 2.59 29.96
N ALA A 236 -14.84 1.81 28.90
CA ALA A 236 -15.62 1.81 27.66
C ALA A 236 -15.60 0.41 26.97
N PRO A 237 -16.47 0.16 25.98
CA PRO A 237 -16.36 -1.03 25.12
C PRO A 237 -15.03 -1.05 24.36
N ARG A 238 -14.43 -2.24 24.19
CA ARG A 238 -13.13 -2.40 23.48
C ARG A 238 -13.14 -1.88 22.04
N VAL A 239 -14.29 -1.89 21.37
CA VAL A 239 -14.41 -1.35 20.00
C VAL A 239 -14.07 0.15 19.95
N CYS A 240 -14.24 0.88 21.06
CA CYS A 240 -13.81 2.27 21.16
C CYS A 240 -12.28 2.41 21.01
N GLU A 241 -11.49 1.49 21.57
CA GLU A 241 -10.02 1.54 21.48
C GLU A 241 -9.54 1.48 20.02
N VAL A 242 -9.99 0.48 19.26
CA VAL A 242 -9.61 0.32 17.85
C VAL A 242 -10.17 1.44 16.97
N ALA A 243 -11.35 1.96 17.28
CA ALA A 243 -11.92 3.11 16.56
C ALA A 243 -11.13 4.40 16.80
N ILE A 244 -10.65 4.62 18.04
CA ILE A 244 -9.80 5.76 18.37
C ILE A 244 -8.47 5.66 17.65
N ALA A 245 -7.81 4.50 17.68
CA ALA A 245 -6.58 4.28 16.90
C ALA A 245 -6.81 4.50 15.41
N GLY A 246 -7.92 3.98 14.89
CA GLY A 246 -8.34 4.14 13.51
C GLY A 246 -8.45 5.61 13.10
N ALA A 247 -8.93 6.48 13.99
CA ALA A 247 -9.10 7.91 13.73
C ALA A 247 -7.79 8.61 13.37
N TYR A 248 -6.66 8.16 13.91
CA TYR A 248 -5.33 8.72 13.61
C TYR A 248 -4.61 7.94 12.50
N ILE A 249 -4.86 6.64 12.37
CA ILE A 249 -4.25 5.79 11.33
C ILE A 249 -4.71 6.15 9.92
N VAL A 250 -5.94 6.63 9.77
CA VAL A 250 -6.48 7.04 8.45
C VAL A 250 -5.98 8.41 7.99
N LEU A 251 -5.42 9.23 8.89
CA LEU A 251 -4.93 10.57 8.57
C LEU A 251 -3.66 10.49 7.73
N ASP A 252 -3.62 11.31 6.66
CA ASP A 252 -2.52 11.37 5.68
C ASP A 252 -2.15 10.00 5.05
N ALA A 253 -3.04 9.02 5.14
CA ALA A 253 -2.85 7.71 4.53
C ALA A 253 -3.21 7.78 3.03
N PRO A 254 -2.36 7.26 2.11
CA PRO A 254 -2.69 7.20 0.69
C PRO A 254 -3.93 6.33 0.37
N SER A 255 -4.20 5.33 1.22
CA SER A 255 -5.34 4.42 1.10
C SER A 255 -5.95 4.18 2.49
N PRO A 256 -6.71 5.14 3.02
CA PRO A 256 -7.21 5.10 4.41
C PRO A 256 -8.06 3.88 4.72
N GLU A 257 -8.86 3.39 3.76
CA GLU A 257 -9.63 2.15 3.89
C GLU A 257 -8.74 0.92 4.08
N LYS A 258 -7.63 0.81 3.33
CA LYS A 258 -6.66 -0.29 3.48
C LYS A 258 -5.93 -0.21 4.82
N SER A 259 -5.58 0.99 5.26
CA SER A 259 -4.98 1.23 6.58
C SER A 259 -5.91 0.81 7.71
N LEU A 260 -7.19 1.21 7.66
CA LEU A 260 -8.16 0.82 8.68
C LEU A 260 -8.41 -0.69 8.69
N VAL A 261 -8.49 -1.32 7.52
CA VAL A 261 -8.63 -2.79 7.40
C VAL A 261 -7.44 -3.52 8.02
N ALA A 262 -6.21 -3.07 7.77
CA ALA A 262 -5.01 -3.66 8.37
C ALA A 262 -5.03 -3.55 9.90
N LEU A 263 -5.36 -2.36 10.43
CA LEU A 263 -5.44 -2.11 11.87
C LEU A 263 -6.48 -3.02 12.54
N VAL A 264 -7.70 -3.05 12.00
CA VAL A 264 -8.81 -3.81 12.57
C VAL A 264 -8.55 -5.31 12.46
N SER A 265 -7.96 -5.78 11.35
CA SER A 265 -7.57 -7.19 11.20
C SER A 265 -6.55 -7.60 12.26
N GLY A 266 -5.51 -6.80 12.49
CA GLY A 266 -4.51 -7.05 13.54
C GLY A 266 -5.13 -7.03 14.94
N PHE A 267 -5.97 -6.04 15.24
CA PHE A 267 -6.66 -5.95 16.52
C PHE A 267 -7.55 -7.16 16.77
N ASN A 268 -8.33 -7.59 15.77
CA ASN A 268 -9.22 -8.74 15.86
C ASN A 268 -8.46 -10.06 16.07
N GLN A 269 -7.20 -10.18 15.63
CA GLN A 269 -6.39 -11.38 15.85
C GLN A 269 -6.01 -11.58 17.32
N THR A 270 -5.77 -10.50 18.07
CA THR A 270 -5.40 -10.58 19.48
C THR A 270 -6.57 -10.29 20.43
N CYS A 271 -7.55 -9.50 20.01
CA CYS A 271 -8.80 -9.20 20.73
C CYS A 271 -10.03 -9.32 19.79
N PRO A 272 -10.58 -10.54 19.61
CA PRO A 272 -11.65 -10.81 18.65
C PRO A 272 -12.91 -9.96 18.87
N LEU A 273 -13.34 -9.29 17.80
CA LEU A 273 -14.51 -8.42 17.76
C LEU A 273 -15.75 -9.18 17.27
N THR A 274 -16.90 -8.82 17.80
CA THR A 274 -18.20 -9.28 17.30
C THR A 274 -18.57 -8.57 15.99
N LYS A 275 -19.50 -9.15 15.22
CA LYS A 275 -20.06 -8.49 14.03
C LYS A 275 -20.61 -7.09 14.34
N LEU A 276 -21.35 -6.97 15.44
CA LEU A 276 -21.90 -5.68 15.89
C LEU A 276 -20.79 -4.67 16.17
N GLU A 277 -19.72 -5.07 16.89
CA GLU A 277 -18.57 -4.19 17.14
C GLU A 277 -17.93 -3.74 15.82
N ILE A 278 -17.69 -4.65 14.88
CA ILE A 278 -17.08 -4.33 13.58
C ILE A 278 -17.91 -3.31 12.79
N ASP A 279 -19.24 -3.48 12.78
CA ASP A 279 -20.18 -2.60 12.05
C ASP A 279 -20.19 -1.16 12.57
N MET A 280 -19.74 -0.93 13.80
CA MET A 280 -19.74 0.40 14.43
C MET A 280 -18.42 1.15 14.26
N ILE A 281 -17.31 0.47 13.91
CA ILE A 281 -15.97 1.06 13.91
C ILE A 281 -15.91 2.37 13.11
N TRP A 282 -16.53 2.40 11.94
CA TRP A 282 -16.52 3.58 11.08
C TRP A 282 -17.22 4.79 11.73
N ASP A 283 -18.42 4.59 12.29
CA ASP A 283 -19.17 5.64 12.97
C ASP A 283 -18.42 6.16 14.23
N LEU A 284 -17.81 5.25 15.00
CA LEU A 284 -17.03 5.57 16.19
C LEU A 284 -15.75 6.37 15.87
N LEU A 285 -15.07 5.98 14.79
CA LEU A 285 -13.87 6.65 14.27
C LEU A 285 -14.19 8.09 13.86
N LEU A 286 -15.24 8.26 13.05
CA LEU A 286 -15.68 9.58 12.62
C LEU A 286 -16.10 10.44 13.82
N MET A 287 -16.77 9.86 14.82
CA MET A 287 -17.13 10.57 16.03
C MET A 287 -15.88 11.00 16.83
N ARG A 288 -14.83 10.17 16.90
CA ARG A 288 -13.56 10.57 17.54
C ARG A 288 -12.93 11.78 16.84
N LEU A 289 -12.95 11.80 15.50
CA LEU A 289 -12.47 12.96 14.72
C LEU A 289 -13.34 14.20 14.96
N ALA A 290 -14.67 14.05 15.00
CA ALA A 290 -15.60 15.13 15.31
C ALA A 290 -15.32 15.77 16.68
N VAL A 291 -15.13 14.95 17.71
CA VAL A 291 -14.74 15.42 19.06
C VAL A 291 -13.42 16.18 19.01
N SER A 292 -12.42 15.66 18.29
CA SER A 292 -11.10 16.31 18.15
C SER A 292 -11.21 17.68 17.49
N VAL A 293 -11.93 17.81 16.36
CA VAL A 293 -12.05 19.10 15.65
C VAL A 293 -12.91 20.11 16.38
N VAL A 294 -13.98 19.69 17.08
CA VAL A 294 -14.79 20.60 17.90
C VAL A 294 -13.97 21.12 19.09
N ASN A 295 -13.30 20.22 19.83
CA ASN A 295 -12.47 20.60 20.96
C ASN A 295 -11.35 21.58 20.56
N SER A 296 -10.63 21.28 19.48
CA SER A 296 -9.54 22.15 18.98
C SER A 296 -10.07 23.47 18.42
N THR A 297 -11.25 23.50 17.78
CA THR A 297 -11.90 24.75 17.35
C THR A 297 -12.27 25.64 18.54
N MET A 298 -12.80 25.06 19.61
CA MET A 298 -13.10 25.80 20.84
C MET A 298 -11.83 26.38 21.47
N LEU A 299 -10.78 25.57 21.61
CA LEU A 299 -9.49 26.02 22.13
C LEU A 299 -8.88 27.12 21.27
N ALA A 300 -9.05 27.08 19.95
CA ALA A 300 -8.53 28.12 19.04
C ALA A 300 -9.22 29.47 19.26
N LEU A 301 -10.48 29.47 19.68
CA LEU A 301 -11.21 30.70 20.02
C LEU A 301 -10.77 31.27 21.36
N GLU A 302 -10.42 30.42 22.32
CA GLU A 302 -9.95 30.83 23.64
C GLU A 302 -8.46 31.24 23.65
N PHE A 303 -7.64 30.57 22.82
CA PHE A 303 -6.19 30.76 22.73
C PHE A 303 -5.72 30.92 21.27
N PRO A 304 -6.06 32.02 20.58
CA PRO A 304 -5.86 32.19 19.13
C PRO A 304 -4.39 32.22 18.67
N ASN A 305 -3.44 32.46 19.59
CA ASN A 305 -2.01 32.55 19.29
C ASN A 305 -1.23 31.27 19.60
N ASP A 306 -1.90 30.17 19.99
CA ASP A 306 -1.23 28.90 20.26
C ASP A 306 -1.01 28.10 18.96
N PRO A 307 0.25 27.90 18.50
CA PRO A 307 0.56 27.15 17.30
C PRO A 307 0.11 25.68 17.38
N TYR A 308 0.06 25.10 18.58
CA TYR A 308 -0.31 23.70 18.79
C TYR A 308 -1.79 23.44 18.43
N VAL A 309 -2.64 24.45 18.62
CA VAL A 309 -4.09 24.38 18.38
C VAL A 309 -4.46 24.55 16.90
N THR A 310 -3.61 25.23 16.12
CA THR A 310 -3.86 25.52 14.69
C THR A 310 -3.28 24.47 13.74
N VAL A 311 -2.18 23.80 14.10
CA VAL A 311 -1.52 22.77 13.26
C VAL A 311 -2.21 21.40 13.35
N SER A 312 -2.76 21.03 14.51
CA SER A 312 -3.31 19.70 14.79
C SER A 312 -4.65 19.38 14.09
N GLN A 313 -5.33 20.38 13.51
CA GLN A 313 -6.66 20.18 12.91
C GLN A 313 -6.63 19.80 11.43
N LYS A 314 -5.57 20.19 10.71
CA LYS A 314 -5.56 20.12 9.24
C LYS A 314 -5.74 18.69 8.72
N PRO A 315 -4.98 17.68 9.18
CA PRO A 315 -5.14 16.31 8.67
C PRO A 315 -6.55 15.74 8.91
N ALA A 316 -7.15 16.06 10.07
CA ALA A 316 -8.51 15.63 10.39
C ALA A 316 -9.56 16.27 9.47
N TRP A 317 -9.48 17.59 9.23
CA TRP A 317 -10.36 18.25 8.27
C TRP A 317 -10.13 17.75 6.84
N ASP A 318 -8.88 17.61 6.42
CA ASP A 318 -8.53 17.13 5.08
C ASP A 318 -9.12 15.74 4.84
N PHE A 319 -9.07 14.84 5.84
CA PHE A 319 -9.71 13.53 5.77
C PHE A 319 -11.24 13.62 5.72
N LEU A 320 -11.87 14.31 6.69
CA LEU A 320 -13.33 14.41 6.80
C LEU A 320 -13.97 15.07 5.58
N GLU A 321 -13.29 16.02 4.92
CA GLU A 321 -13.82 16.73 3.76
C GLU A 321 -13.57 16.00 2.43
N ASN A 322 -12.51 15.19 2.31
CA ASN A 322 -12.02 14.71 1.01
C ASN A 322 -11.97 13.18 0.85
N HIS A 323 -12.26 12.38 1.88
CA HIS A 323 -12.24 10.93 1.72
C HIS A 323 -13.35 10.45 0.75
N LYS A 324 -13.03 9.47 -0.10
CA LYS A 324 -14.00 8.84 -1.04
C LYS A 324 -14.47 7.45 -0.59
N ILE A 325 -14.37 7.17 0.71
CA ILE A 325 -14.69 5.85 1.26
C ILE A 325 -16.21 5.64 1.29
N ASN A 326 -16.68 4.57 0.66
CA ASN A 326 -18.05 4.10 0.81
C ASN A 326 -18.20 3.27 2.10
N ALA A 327 -19.05 3.72 3.02
CA ALA A 327 -19.20 3.09 4.34
C ALA A 327 -19.69 1.62 4.27
N GLU A 328 -20.60 1.29 3.33
CA GLU A 328 -21.12 -0.06 3.17
C GLU A 328 -20.03 -1.03 2.67
N LEU A 329 -19.24 -0.61 1.68
CA LEU A 329 -18.09 -1.40 1.22
C LEU A 329 -17.02 -1.51 2.29
N LEU A 330 -16.78 -0.45 3.07
CA LEU A 330 -15.84 -0.50 4.17
C LEU A 330 -16.26 -1.52 5.22
N ILE A 331 -17.54 -1.56 5.62
CA ILE A 331 -18.06 -2.57 6.54
C ILE A 331 -17.85 -3.98 5.98
N CYS A 332 -18.11 -4.18 4.68
CA CYS A 332 -17.82 -5.46 4.02
C CYS A 332 -16.33 -5.84 4.11
N ARG A 333 -15.42 -4.88 3.87
CA ARG A 333 -13.97 -5.08 4.00
C ARG A 333 -13.57 -5.44 5.42
N LEU A 334 -14.08 -4.72 6.42
CA LEU A 334 -13.76 -4.95 7.84
C LEU A 334 -14.27 -6.31 8.31
N ARG A 335 -15.51 -6.68 7.98
CA ARG A 335 -16.07 -8.01 8.29
C ARG A 335 -15.23 -9.12 7.67
N LYS A 336 -14.91 -9.02 6.37
CA LYS A 336 -14.06 -9.99 5.67
C LYS A 336 -12.70 -10.13 6.33
N ALA A 337 -12.05 -9.02 6.66
CA ALA A 337 -10.73 -9.00 7.30
C ALA A 337 -10.73 -9.59 8.73
N CYS A 338 -11.90 -9.66 9.36
CA CYS A 338 -12.12 -10.32 10.66
C CYS A 338 -12.66 -11.75 10.55
N GLY A 339 -12.80 -12.30 9.34
CA GLY A 339 -13.33 -13.66 9.12
C GLY A 339 -14.85 -13.80 9.31
N GLN A 340 -15.60 -12.69 9.32
CA GLN A 340 -17.06 -12.67 9.38
C GLN A 340 -17.68 -12.70 7.98
N GLU A 341 -18.93 -13.16 7.86
CA GLU A 341 -19.68 -13.02 6.60
C GLU A 341 -19.80 -11.53 6.24
N PHE A 342 -19.28 -11.13 5.07
CA PHE A 342 -19.24 -9.71 4.70
C PHE A 342 -20.62 -9.20 4.27
N VAL A 343 -21.48 -10.09 3.76
CA VAL A 343 -22.90 -9.84 3.49
C VAL A 343 -23.78 -10.88 4.20
N PRO A 344 -25.05 -10.56 4.52
CA PRO A 344 -25.96 -11.54 5.12
C PRO A 344 -26.10 -12.80 4.26
N ASN A 345 -26.04 -13.98 4.89
CA ASN A 345 -26.30 -15.29 4.28
C ASN A 345 -25.36 -15.66 3.12
N GLU A 346 -24.18 -15.04 3.05
CA GLU A 346 -23.15 -15.27 2.03
C GLU A 346 -22.94 -16.76 1.73
N ARG A 347 -22.71 -17.56 2.78
CA ARG A 347 -22.41 -19.00 2.63
C ARG A 347 -23.60 -19.77 2.07
N ARG A 348 -24.83 -19.41 2.46
CA ARG A 348 -26.05 -20.06 1.98
C ARG A 348 -26.29 -19.76 0.51
N ILE A 349 -26.11 -18.49 0.10
CA ILE A 349 -26.26 -18.07 -1.30
C ILE A 349 -25.27 -18.83 -2.18
N ARG A 350 -23.98 -18.84 -1.81
CA ARG A 350 -22.94 -19.57 -2.55
C ARG A 350 -23.28 -21.05 -2.66
N SER A 351 -23.62 -21.70 -1.54
CA SER A 351 -24.01 -23.11 -1.54
C SER A 351 -25.22 -23.40 -2.43
N TRP A 352 -26.22 -22.51 -2.43
CA TRP A 352 -27.39 -22.62 -3.29
C TRP A 352 -27.02 -22.50 -4.78
N ILE A 353 -26.17 -21.55 -5.16
CA ILE A 353 -25.70 -21.37 -6.54
C ILE A 353 -25.02 -22.65 -7.04
N TYR A 354 -24.04 -23.17 -6.29
CA TYR A 354 -23.31 -24.38 -6.68
C TYR A 354 -24.19 -25.62 -6.75
N LYS A 355 -25.12 -25.79 -5.80
CA LYS A 355 -26.07 -26.92 -5.80
C LYS A 355 -26.97 -26.92 -7.05
N ASN A 356 -27.24 -25.76 -7.62
CA ASN A 356 -28.10 -25.61 -8.80
C ASN A 356 -27.32 -25.56 -10.13
N CYS A 357 -25.98 -25.66 -10.11
CA CYS A 357 -25.17 -25.76 -11.32
C CYS A 357 -25.66 -26.93 -12.21
N GLY A 358 -25.81 -26.68 -13.50
CA GLY A 358 -26.40 -27.60 -14.48
C GLY A 358 -27.90 -27.41 -14.69
N ASN A 359 -28.60 -26.71 -13.79
CA ASN A 359 -30.04 -26.47 -13.89
C ASN A 359 -30.39 -25.07 -14.37
N PHE A 360 -29.44 -24.18 -14.64
CA PHE A 360 -29.72 -22.82 -15.09
C PHE A 360 -30.01 -22.76 -16.59
N ALA A 361 -30.82 -21.80 -17.03
CA ALA A 361 -31.03 -21.60 -18.48
C ALA A 361 -29.76 -21.05 -19.14
N GLN A 362 -29.53 -21.41 -20.41
CA GLN A 362 -28.33 -21.01 -21.15
C GLN A 362 -28.39 -19.52 -21.52
N VAL A 363 -27.45 -18.72 -21.04
CA VAL A 363 -27.47 -17.25 -21.18
C VAL A 363 -27.41 -16.74 -22.62
N ILE A 364 -26.85 -17.53 -23.54
CA ILE A 364 -26.82 -17.23 -25.00
C ILE A 364 -27.55 -18.31 -25.83
N GLY A 365 -28.47 -19.05 -25.21
CA GLY A 365 -29.31 -20.05 -25.88
C GLY A 365 -28.61 -21.37 -26.26
N LYS A 366 -27.32 -21.53 -25.97
CA LYS A 366 -26.55 -22.77 -26.21
C LYS A 366 -25.63 -23.11 -25.02
N PRO A 367 -25.28 -24.40 -24.81
CA PRO A 367 -24.30 -24.80 -23.79
C PRO A 367 -22.92 -24.17 -24.02
N LEU A 368 -22.27 -23.73 -22.93
CA LEU A 368 -20.96 -23.09 -22.99
C LEU A 368 -19.77 -24.04 -22.75
N ALA A 369 -20.02 -25.26 -22.27
CA ALA A 369 -18.95 -26.18 -21.84
C ALA A 369 -17.98 -26.61 -22.96
N SER A 370 -18.38 -26.49 -24.23
CA SER A 370 -17.54 -26.80 -25.40
C SER A 370 -17.01 -25.57 -26.12
N VAL A 371 -17.29 -24.37 -25.62
CA VAL A 371 -16.85 -23.11 -26.22
C VAL A 371 -15.37 -22.89 -25.88
N PRO A 372 -14.50 -22.53 -26.83
CA PRO A 372 -13.08 -22.32 -26.56
C PRO A 372 -12.86 -21.12 -25.63
N LEU A 373 -11.84 -21.19 -24.78
CA LEU A 373 -11.37 -20.07 -23.98
C LEU A 373 -10.18 -19.39 -24.65
N VAL A 374 -10.19 -18.06 -24.67
CA VAL A 374 -9.16 -17.21 -25.27
C VAL A 374 -8.59 -16.32 -24.18
N SER A 375 -7.26 -16.36 -24.02
CA SER A 375 -6.57 -15.61 -22.98
C SER A 375 -6.24 -14.21 -23.47
N LEU A 376 -6.83 -13.19 -22.84
CA LEU A 376 -6.49 -11.79 -23.01
C LEU A 376 -5.49 -11.31 -21.94
N ALA A 377 -4.92 -12.24 -21.17
CA ALA A 377 -4.00 -11.93 -20.10
C ALA A 377 -2.70 -11.28 -20.57
N VAL A 378 -2.00 -10.58 -19.66
CA VAL A 378 -0.71 -9.91 -19.92
C VAL A 378 0.30 -10.82 -20.65
N GLU A 379 0.30 -12.11 -20.30
CA GLU A 379 1.28 -13.08 -20.80
C GLU A 379 1.00 -13.56 -22.23
N ASN A 380 -0.26 -13.56 -22.66
CA ASN A 380 -0.69 -14.09 -23.94
C ASN A 380 -1.05 -12.99 -24.95
N SER A 381 -1.45 -11.81 -24.47
CA SER A 381 -1.90 -10.74 -25.34
C SER A 381 -0.81 -9.71 -25.65
N SER A 382 -0.69 -9.39 -26.93
CA SER A 382 0.08 -8.23 -27.39
C SER A 382 -0.76 -6.96 -27.56
N ILE A 383 -2.08 -7.06 -27.34
CA ILE A 383 -3.04 -5.96 -27.42
C ILE A 383 -3.26 -5.38 -26.01
N PRO A 384 -3.22 -4.06 -25.84
CA PRO A 384 -2.84 -3.07 -26.85
C PRO A 384 -1.32 -3.07 -27.09
N LYS A 385 -0.91 -2.65 -28.29
CA LYS A 385 0.49 -2.41 -28.62
C LYS A 385 1.11 -1.40 -27.64
N ASN A 386 0.35 -0.38 -27.27
CA ASN A 386 0.68 0.55 -26.20
C ASN A 386 -0.20 0.25 -24.96
N PRO A 387 0.33 -0.36 -23.89
CA PRO A 387 -0.39 -0.66 -22.63
C PRO A 387 -1.04 0.52 -21.89
N PHE A 388 -0.84 1.75 -22.38
CA PHE A 388 -1.45 2.97 -21.87
C PHE A 388 -2.51 3.57 -22.81
N LYS A 389 -2.74 2.98 -23.99
CA LYS A 389 -3.71 3.47 -24.96
C LYS A 389 -4.16 2.36 -25.89
N LEU A 390 -5.38 1.88 -25.70
CA LEU A 390 -6.09 1.02 -26.63
C LEU A 390 -6.67 1.87 -27.78
N SER A 391 -6.37 1.51 -29.01
CA SER A 391 -6.99 2.16 -30.18
C SER A 391 -8.36 1.57 -30.49
N LYS A 392 -9.21 2.35 -31.19
CA LYS A 392 -10.53 1.85 -31.67
C LYS A 392 -10.41 0.65 -32.61
N HIS A 393 -9.29 0.50 -33.32
CA HIS A 393 -9.07 -0.67 -34.16
C HIS A 393 -8.73 -1.88 -33.30
N GLU A 394 -7.76 -1.75 -32.38
CA GLU A 394 -7.41 -2.83 -31.45
C GLU A 394 -8.60 -3.29 -30.61
N ALA A 395 -9.48 -2.37 -30.15
CA ALA A 395 -10.67 -2.72 -29.38
C ALA A 395 -11.65 -3.63 -30.15
N LYS A 396 -11.73 -3.50 -31.47
CA LYS A 396 -12.54 -4.36 -32.35
C LYS A 396 -11.90 -5.72 -32.62
N GLU A 397 -10.58 -5.78 -32.54
CA GLU A 397 -9.77 -6.97 -32.80
C GLU A 397 -9.48 -7.77 -31.51
N ILE A 398 -10.06 -7.37 -30.36
CA ILE A 398 -9.91 -8.14 -29.12
C ILE A 398 -10.49 -9.54 -29.34
N GLY A 399 -9.62 -10.54 -29.18
CA GLY A 399 -9.93 -11.95 -29.42
C GLY A 399 -9.98 -12.37 -30.88
N SER A 400 -9.84 -11.47 -31.86
CA SER A 400 -9.87 -11.83 -33.29
C SER A 400 -8.60 -12.56 -33.74
N ALA A 401 -7.44 -12.20 -33.20
CA ALA A 401 -6.14 -12.73 -33.63
C ALA A 401 -5.91 -14.21 -33.26
N GLU A 402 -6.70 -14.77 -32.34
CA GLU A 402 -6.52 -16.13 -31.82
C GLU A 402 -7.57 -17.14 -32.34
N THR A 403 -8.71 -16.69 -32.91
CA THR A 403 -9.86 -17.58 -33.16
C THR A 403 -10.64 -17.33 -34.45
N CYS A 404 -10.00 -16.96 -35.56
CA CYS A 404 -10.67 -16.81 -36.87
C CYS A 404 -11.40 -18.08 -37.43
N GLU A 405 -11.60 -19.14 -36.66
CA GLU A 405 -12.41 -20.32 -37.02
C GLU A 405 -13.71 -20.49 -36.20
N ASN A 406 -13.86 -19.87 -35.01
CA ASN A 406 -15.02 -20.08 -34.13
C ASN A 406 -15.86 -18.81 -33.95
N GLU A 407 -17.18 -18.92 -34.12
CA GLU A 407 -18.13 -17.80 -33.97
C GLU A 407 -18.29 -17.31 -32.52
N ILE A 408 -17.99 -18.14 -31.52
CA ILE A 408 -18.13 -17.82 -30.08
C ILE A 408 -16.91 -18.32 -29.31
N PHE A 409 -16.42 -17.51 -28.37
CA PHE A 409 -15.39 -17.90 -27.40
C PHE A 409 -15.62 -17.23 -26.03
N LEU A 410 -14.95 -17.75 -24.99
CA LEU A 410 -15.01 -17.23 -23.63
C LEU A 410 -13.72 -16.51 -23.24
N GLY A 411 -13.83 -15.42 -22.48
CA GLY A 411 -12.74 -14.87 -21.67
C GLY A 411 -12.74 -15.47 -20.27
N TYR A 412 -11.62 -15.33 -19.56
CA TYR A 412 -11.49 -15.88 -18.20
C TYR A 412 -12.00 -14.92 -17.11
N TYR A 413 -12.51 -15.49 -16.03
CA TYR A 413 -12.70 -14.80 -14.74
C TYR A 413 -11.35 -14.62 -14.03
N ASN A 414 -11.15 -13.51 -13.32
CA ASN A 414 -9.88 -13.11 -12.70
C ASN A 414 -8.72 -12.90 -13.69
N GLU A 415 -9.02 -12.54 -14.92
CA GLU A 415 -8.00 -12.38 -15.96
C GLU A 415 -7.35 -10.98 -15.93
N PRO A 416 -6.01 -10.87 -15.79
CA PRO A 416 -5.30 -9.60 -15.80
C PRO A 416 -5.06 -9.10 -17.23
N ARG A 417 -5.80 -8.08 -17.68
CA ARG A 417 -5.74 -7.56 -19.05
C ARG A 417 -5.17 -6.14 -19.11
N LEU A 418 -4.38 -5.85 -20.15
CA LEU A 418 -3.82 -4.50 -20.38
C LEU A 418 -4.74 -3.58 -21.21
N ILE A 419 -5.93 -4.06 -21.60
CA ILE A 419 -6.89 -3.34 -22.45
C ILE A 419 -7.60 -2.17 -21.73
N TYR A 420 -7.65 -2.20 -20.39
CA TYR A 420 -8.32 -1.19 -19.55
C TYR A 420 -7.51 0.11 -19.44
N THR A 421 -7.43 0.85 -20.56
CA THR A 421 -6.56 2.03 -20.73
C THR A 421 -7.23 3.38 -20.52
N ALA A 422 -8.54 3.40 -20.29
CA ALA A 422 -9.28 4.61 -19.97
C ALA A 422 -8.90 5.15 -18.57
N GLN A 423 -9.08 6.45 -18.35
CA GLN A 423 -8.62 7.15 -17.14
C GLN A 423 -9.35 6.65 -15.88
N GLU A 424 -10.58 6.19 -16.05
CA GLU A 424 -11.49 5.63 -15.04
C GLU A 424 -10.90 4.38 -14.38
N PHE A 425 -9.98 3.67 -15.07
CA PHE A 425 -9.31 2.50 -14.52
C PHE A 425 -8.04 2.83 -13.72
N SER A 426 -7.58 4.09 -13.70
CA SER A 426 -6.37 4.52 -12.99
C SER A 426 -6.67 5.18 -11.64
N PHE A 427 -5.93 4.82 -10.60
CA PHE A 427 -6.03 5.43 -9.26
C PHE A 427 -5.12 6.65 -9.07
N GLY A 428 -4.38 7.07 -10.10
CA GLY A 428 -3.49 8.21 -9.98
C GLY A 428 -3.11 8.87 -11.29
N PRO A 429 -2.39 9.99 -11.21
CA PRO A 429 -2.04 10.82 -12.37
C PRO A 429 -0.83 10.28 -13.14
N TYR A 430 -0.11 9.29 -12.59
CA TYR A 430 1.11 8.77 -13.19
C TYR A 430 0.84 7.48 -13.95
N LYS A 431 1.62 7.22 -15.00
CA LYS A 431 1.54 5.95 -15.74
C LYS A 431 1.82 4.72 -14.89
N ALA A 432 2.66 4.88 -13.86
CA ALA A 432 2.98 3.84 -12.89
C ALA A 432 2.02 3.83 -11.68
N SER A 433 0.94 4.62 -11.69
CA SER A 433 -0.09 4.52 -10.65
C SER A 433 -0.81 3.17 -10.74
N ASN A 434 -1.35 2.70 -9.61
CA ASN A 434 -2.20 1.52 -9.57
C ASN A 434 -3.36 1.67 -10.56
N ARG A 435 -3.76 0.53 -11.13
CA ARG A 435 -4.84 0.45 -12.13
C ARG A 435 -5.67 -0.78 -11.89
N ARG A 436 -6.95 -0.69 -12.25
CA ARG A 436 -7.85 -1.84 -12.35
C ARG A 436 -7.49 -2.60 -13.62
N THR A 437 -6.98 -3.82 -13.47
CA THR A 437 -6.52 -4.67 -14.58
C THR A 437 -7.14 -6.04 -14.59
N VAL A 438 -7.69 -6.50 -13.47
CA VAL A 438 -8.19 -7.88 -13.32
C VAL A 438 -9.69 -7.94 -13.54
N HIS A 439 -10.14 -8.69 -14.53
CA HIS A 439 -11.55 -8.81 -14.90
C HIS A 439 -12.36 -9.60 -13.86
N LEU A 440 -13.57 -9.12 -13.52
CA LEU A 440 -14.44 -9.67 -12.46
C LEU A 440 -15.68 -10.42 -12.99
N GLY A 441 -15.80 -10.60 -14.30
CA GLY A 441 -16.87 -11.35 -14.96
C GLY A 441 -16.33 -12.54 -15.77
N VAL A 442 -17.20 -13.15 -16.55
CA VAL A 442 -16.84 -13.99 -17.69
C VAL A 442 -17.39 -13.29 -18.92
N ASP A 443 -16.50 -13.00 -19.87
CA ASP A 443 -16.90 -12.45 -21.16
C ASP A 443 -17.26 -13.57 -22.13
N ILE A 444 -18.39 -13.44 -22.81
CA ILE A 444 -18.86 -14.38 -23.84
C ILE A 444 -18.88 -13.62 -25.16
N PHE A 445 -17.83 -13.77 -25.96
CA PHE A 445 -17.72 -13.12 -27.26
C PHE A 445 -18.57 -13.86 -28.28
N ALA A 446 -19.44 -13.13 -28.98
CA ALA A 446 -20.38 -13.67 -29.95
C ALA A 446 -20.83 -12.55 -30.91
N PRO A 447 -21.39 -12.86 -32.09
CA PRO A 447 -21.85 -11.85 -33.03
C PRO A 447 -22.83 -10.86 -32.40
N ALA A 448 -22.82 -9.61 -32.88
CA ALA A 448 -23.83 -8.62 -32.51
C ALA A 448 -25.25 -9.16 -32.78
N ALA A 449 -26.23 -8.68 -32.01
CA ALA A 449 -27.62 -9.16 -32.02
C ALA A 449 -27.82 -10.62 -31.54
N THR A 450 -26.80 -11.30 -31.00
CA THR A 450 -26.96 -12.61 -30.35
C THR A 450 -27.99 -12.49 -29.20
N PRO A 451 -29.03 -13.34 -29.14
CA PRO A 451 -30.02 -13.33 -28.06
C PRO A 451 -29.43 -13.65 -26.69
N VAL A 452 -29.88 -12.91 -25.66
CA VAL A 452 -29.50 -13.11 -24.26
C VAL A 452 -30.72 -13.50 -23.42
N PHE A 453 -30.57 -14.55 -22.62
CA PHE A 453 -31.63 -15.20 -21.86
C PHE A 453 -31.35 -15.17 -20.35
N ALA A 454 -32.41 -15.06 -19.54
CA ALA A 454 -32.24 -15.05 -18.09
C ALA A 454 -31.97 -16.48 -17.58
N PRO A 455 -30.86 -16.74 -16.86
CA PRO A 455 -30.52 -18.06 -16.34
C PRO A 455 -31.48 -18.51 -15.23
N LEU A 456 -32.21 -17.55 -14.64
CA LEU A 456 -33.06 -17.65 -13.45
C LEU A 456 -34.27 -16.74 -13.59
N ASP A 457 -35.30 -16.97 -12.77
CA ASP A 457 -36.29 -15.92 -12.49
C ASP A 457 -35.58 -14.71 -11.85
N GLY A 458 -35.89 -13.52 -12.33
CA GLY A 458 -35.26 -12.28 -11.88
C GLY A 458 -36.18 -11.08 -11.94
N GLU A 459 -35.81 -10.03 -11.22
CA GLU A 459 -36.45 -8.73 -11.26
C GLU A 459 -35.43 -7.68 -11.73
N ILE A 460 -35.77 -6.88 -12.74
CA ILE A 460 -34.90 -5.80 -13.23
C ILE A 460 -34.70 -4.80 -12.09
N LEU A 461 -33.46 -4.70 -11.62
CA LEU A 461 -33.06 -3.73 -10.61
C LEU A 461 -32.53 -2.44 -11.26
N ALA A 462 -31.76 -2.59 -12.34
CA ALA A 462 -31.21 -1.47 -13.11
C ALA A 462 -31.25 -1.80 -14.61
N ILE A 463 -31.47 -0.77 -15.40
CA ILE A 463 -31.50 -0.80 -16.87
C ILE A 463 -30.94 0.54 -17.36
N GLU A 464 -29.76 0.51 -17.96
CA GLU A 464 -28.98 1.71 -18.26
C GLU A 464 -28.32 1.61 -19.65
N ASN A 465 -27.96 2.76 -20.22
CA ASN A 465 -27.08 2.86 -21.38
C ASN A 465 -25.88 3.74 -21.02
N ARG A 466 -24.68 3.18 -21.02
CA ARG A 466 -23.43 3.89 -20.75
C ARG A 466 -22.72 4.23 -22.06
N GLU A 467 -22.82 5.51 -22.43
CA GLU A 467 -22.34 6.00 -23.73
C GLU A 467 -20.84 6.34 -23.77
N ASN A 468 -20.14 6.23 -22.63
CA ASN A 468 -18.71 6.48 -22.57
C ASN A 468 -17.93 5.45 -23.38
N ALA A 469 -16.84 5.88 -24.03
CA ALA A 469 -15.96 4.98 -24.75
C ALA A 469 -15.32 3.96 -23.79
N LEU A 470 -15.30 2.69 -24.19
CA LEU A 470 -14.79 1.56 -23.42
C LEU A 470 -15.57 1.27 -22.11
N ASP A 471 -16.79 1.79 -21.98
CA ASP A 471 -17.73 1.48 -20.89
C ASP A 471 -18.68 0.32 -21.30
N TYR A 472 -19.70 0.03 -20.50
CA TYR A 472 -20.59 -1.11 -20.69
C TYR A 472 -21.59 -1.00 -21.85
N GLY A 473 -21.86 0.18 -22.42
CA GLY A 473 -22.99 0.34 -23.34
C GLY A 473 -24.33 0.01 -22.66
N GLY A 474 -25.23 -0.70 -23.35
CA GLY A 474 -26.46 -1.19 -22.74
C GLY A 474 -26.16 -2.19 -21.61
N MET A 475 -26.78 -1.99 -20.44
CA MET A 475 -26.61 -2.89 -19.30
C MET A 475 -27.91 -3.12 -18.52
N ILE A 476 -28.03 -4.34 -17.99
CA ILE A 476 -29.14 -4.75 -17.12
C ILE A 476 -28.57 -5.42 -15.88
N ILE A 477 -29.18 -5.17 -14.73
CA ILE A 477 -28.94 -5.92 -13.50
C ILE A 477 -30.23 -6.61 -13.08
N LEU A 478 -30.16 -7.92 -12.87
CA LEU A 478 -31.25 -8.72 -12.36
C LEU A 478 -31.02 -9.05 -10.87
N LYS A 479 -32.06 -8.84 -10.07
CA LYS A 479 -32.16 -9.31 -8.69
C LYS A 479 -32.79 -10.70 -8.67
N HIS A 480 -32.13 -11.64 -8.03
CA HIS A 480 -32.59 -13.02 -7.89
C HIS A 480 -32.94 -13.34 -6.44
N LYS A 481 -33.77 -14.36 -6.25
CA LYS A 481 -34.09 -14.93 -4.94
C LYS A 481 -33.84 -16.43 -4.96
N THR A 482 -33.16 -16.94 -3.94
CA THR A 482 -33.06 -18.38 -3.68
C THR A 482 -34.39 -18.92 -3.13
N ASP A 483 -34.51 -20.24 -3.02
CA ASP A 483 -35.67 -20.89 -2.40
C ASP A 483 -35.90 -20.45 -0.94
N CYS A 484 -34.84 -19.98 -0.27
CA CYS A 484 -34.87 -19.47 1.11
C CYS A 484 -35.08 -17.94 1.18
N ASN A 485 -35.43 -17.29 0.07
CA ASN A 485 -35.54 -15.83 -0.08
C ASN A 485 -34.23 -15.03 0.13
N ASP A 486 -33.06 -15.68 0.07
CA ASP A 486 -31.79 -14.96 0.03
C ASP A 486 -31.62 -14.27 -1.32
N VAL A 487 -31.05 -13.06 -1.31
CA VAL A 487 -30.95 -12.20 -2.50
C VAL A 487 -29.51 -12.14 -3.00
N PHE A 488 -29.35 -12.25 -4.32
CA PHE A 488 -28.11 -11.96 -5.04
C PHE A 488 -28.44 -11.38 -6.42
N TYR A 489 -27.41 -10.99 -7.17
CA TYR A 489 -27.58 -10.20 -8.38
C TYR A 489 -26.73 -10.76 -9.52
N SER A 490 -27.19 -10.54 -10.75
CA SER A 490 -26.39 -10.75 -11.96
C SER A 490 -26.39 -9.48 -12.81
N LEU A 491 -25.23 -9.20 -13.42
CA LEU A 491 -25.00 -8.07 -14.32
C LEU A 491 -24.77 -8.59 -15.73
N TYR A 492 -25.38 -7.91 -16.68
CA TYR A 492 -25.27 -8.13 -18.12
C TYR A 492 -24.83 -6.82 -18.76
N GLY A 493 -23.59 -6.76 -19.26
CA GLY A 493 -23.04 -5.60 -19.96
C GLY A 493 -22.92 -5.82 -21.47
N HIS A 494 -22.64 -4.74 -22.21
CA HIS A 494 -22.41 -4.73 -23.67
C HIS A 494 -23.64 -5.16 -24.51
N LEU A 495 -24.83 -4.86 -24.00
CA LEU A 495 -26.12 -5.12 -24.65
C LEU A 495 -26.48 -4.00 -25.65
N ASP A 496 -27.42 -4.31 -26.56
CA ASP A 496 -28.10 -3.29 -27.36
C ASP A 496 -29.03 -2.47 -26.43
N PRO A 497 -28.85 -1.13 -26.35
CA PRO A 497 -29.65 -0.29 -25.45
C PRO A 497 -31.10 -0.10 -25.90
N ASN A 498 -31.50 -0.61 -27.08
CA ASN A 498 -32.89 -0.60 -27.56
C ASN A 498 -33.76 -1.63 -26.83
N PHE A 499 -33.84 -1.51 -25.50
CA PHE A 499 -34.64 -2.39 -24.67
C PHE A 499 -36.14 -2.24 -24.95
N PRO A 500 -36.95 -3.32 -24.80
CA PRO A 500 -38.40 -3.24 -24.91
C PRO A 500 -39.00 -2.19 -23.97
N LYS A 501 -39.92 -1.37 -24.47
CA LYS A 501 -40.50 -0.23 -23.71
C LYS A 501 -41.19 -0.64 -22.40
N GLN A 502 -41.65 -1.88 -22.30
CA GLN A 502 -42.25 -2.43 -21.09
C GLN A 502 -41.24 -2.76 -19.98
N TYR A 503 -39.95 -2.87 -20.31
CA TYR A 503 -38.89 -3.18 -19.35
C TYR A 503 -38.48 -1.92 -18.59
N LYS A 504 -38.80 -1.95 -17.30
CA LYS A 504 -38.47 -0.94 -16.31
C LYS A 504 -38.05 -1.60 -15.00
N VAL A 505 -37.44 -0.83 -14.10
CA VAL A 505 -37.14 -1.31 -12.74
C VAL A 505 -38.39 -1.93 -12.10
N GLY A 506 -38.24 -3.13 -11.53
CA GLY A 506 -39.32 -3.95 -10.97
C GLY A 506 -39.97 -4.95 -11.94
N THR A 507 -39.59 -4.93 -13.23
CA THR A 507 -40.12 -5.91 -14.21
C THR A 507 -39.58 -7.29 -13.90
N LYS A 508 -40.46 -8.30 -13.92
CA LYS A 508 -40.08 -9.70 -13.70
C LYS A 508 -39.72 -10.36 -15.03
N ILE A 509 -38.57 -11.03 -15.06
CA ILE A 509 -38.09 -11.83 -16.19
C ILE A 509 -38.07 -13.29 -15.74
N LYS A 510 -38.61 -14.19 -16.57
CA LYS A 510 -38.65 -15.62 -16.27
C LYS A 510 -37.37 -16.33 -16.69
N LYS A 511 -37.03 -17.39 -15.96
CA LYS A 511 -35.95 -18.30 -16.36
C LYS A 511 -36.16 -18.78 -17.80
N GLY A 512 -35.15 -18.62 -18.63
CA GLY A 512 -35.16 -18.98 -20.06
C GLY A 512 -35.86 -17.97 -20.97
N GLU A 513 -36.38 -16.86 -20.44
CA GLU A 513 -36.94 -15.78 -21.24
C GLU A 513 -35.81 -14.97 -21.90
N GLN A 514 -35.95 -14.70 -23.21
CA GLN A 514 -35.10 -13.75 -23.90
C GLN A 514 -35.50 -12.33 -23.49
N PHE A 515 -34.55 -11.53 -23.00
CA PHE A 515 -34.85 -10.17 -22.52
C PHE A 515 -33.95 -9.09 -23.13
N CYS A 516 -32.89 -9.46 -23.85
CA CYS A 516 -32.06 -8.52 -24.59
C CYS A 516 -31.27 -9.23 -25.69
N VAL A 517 -30.46 -8.47 -26.42
CA VAL A 517 -29.50 -8.95 -27.42
C VAL A 517 -28.17 -8.21 -27.24
N LEU A 518 -27.09 -8.77 -27.79
CA LEU A 518 -25.77 -8.12 -27.77
C LEU A 518 -25.73 -6.86 -28.64
N GLY A 519 -25.10 -5.82 -28.13
CA GLY A 519 -24.85 -4.58 -28.86
C GLY A 519 -23.72 -4.73 -29.87
N ASP A 520 -23.76 -3.95 -30.94
CA ASP A 520 -22.63 -3.81 -31.85
C ASP A 520 -21.59 -2.81 -31.31
N ILE A 521 -20.48 -2.69 -32.04
CA ILE A 521 -19.36 -1.79 -31.73
C ILE A 521 -19.75 -0.31 -31.63
N GLY A 522 -20.91 0.09 -32.15
CA GLY A 522 -21.43 1.46 -32.12
C GLY A 522 -22.15 1.78 -30.82
N VAL A 523 -22.67 0.78 -30.11
CA VAL A 523 -23.52 0.97 -28.92
C VAL A 523 -22.97 0.30 -27.66
N ASN A 524 -21.96 -0.57 -27.77
CA ASN A 524 -21.41 -1.32 -26.64
C ASN A 524 -20.17 -0.69 -25.99
N GLY A 525 -19.82 0.55 -26.33
CA GLY A 525 -18.58 1.22 -25.88
C GLY A 525 -17.39 1.10 -26.85
N GLY A 526 -17.56 0.43 -27.99
CA GLY A 526 -16.50 0.27 -29.00
C GLY A 526 -15.70 -1.03 -28.89
N TRP A 527 -16.14 -1.93 -28.01
CA TRP A 527 -15.56 -3.26 -27.83
C TRP A 527 -16.00 -4.21 -28.94
N ALA A 528 -15.18 -5.23 -29.25
CA ALA A 528 -15.67 -6.39 -29.99
C ALA A 528 -16.98 -6.92 -29.34
N PRO A 529 -18.04 -7.27 -30.10
CA PRO A 529 -19.30 -7.72 -29.51
C PRO A 529 -19.14 -8.91 -28.55
N HIS A 530 -19.62 -8.76 -27.32
CA HIS A 530 -19.57 -9.79 -26.28
C HIS A 530 -20.61 -9.51 -25.19
N LEU A 531 -20.92 -10.50 -24.37
CA LEU A 531 -21.63 -10.33 -23.09
C LEU A 531 -20.61 -10.26 -21.96
N HIS A 532 -20.59 -9.18 -21.17
CA HIS A 532 -19.97 -9.22 -19.84
C HIS A 532 -20.99 -9.81 -18.86
N PHE A 533 -20.73 -11.01 -18.33
CA PHE A 533 -21.60 -11.65 -17.36
C PHE A 533 -20.92 -11.74 -15.98
N GLN A 534 -21.56 -11.17 -14.96
CA GLN A 534 -21.00 -11.11 -13.62
C GLN A 534 -22.07 -11.37 -12.55
N VAL A 535 -21.67 -11.98 -11.44
CA VAL A 535 -22.53 -12.19 -10.27
C VAL A 535 -22.08 -11.26 -9.15
N ALA A 536 -23.01 -10.78 -8.34
CA ALA A 536 -22.70 -10.04 -7.11
C ALA A 536 -23.59 -10.51 -5.94
N LEU A 537 -23.01 -10.61 -4.74
CA LEU A 537 -23.73 -10.97 -3.52
C LEU A 537 -24.34 -9.75 -2.81
N THR A 538 -23.92 -8.54 -3.17
CA THR A 538 -24.51 -7.29 -2.70
C THR A 538 -24.32 -6.19 -3.73
N ILE A 539 -25.21 -5.20 -3.67
CA ILE A 539 -25.12 -3.94 -4.44
C ILE A 539 -24.85 -2.74 -3.53
N ASN A 540 -24.91 -2.95 -2.21
CA ASN A 540 -24.73 -1.87 -1.24
C ASN A 540 -23.32 -1.34 -1.38
N GLY A 541 -23.23 -0.04 -1.64
CA GLY A 541 -21.97 0.65 -1.88
C GLY A 541 -21.34 0.45 -3.26
N LEU A 542 -21.92 -0.38 -4.12
CA LEU A 542 -21.58 -0.44 -5.56
C LEU A 542 -22.40 0.59 -6.36
N GLU A 543 -23.69 0.75 -6.01
CA GLU A 543 -24.61 1.74 -6.59
C GLU A 543 -24.48 1.86 -8.14
N ASN A 544 -24.00 3.00 -8.65
CA ASN A 544 -23.84 3.26 -10.09
C ASN A 544 -22.43 2.87 -10.62
N ASP A 545 -21.54 2.31 -9.81
CA ASP A 545 -20.17 1.94 -10.19
C ASP A 545 -19.94 0.44 -9.96
N TRP A 546 -20.58 -0.38 -10.80
CA TRP A 546 -20.41 -1.83 -10.77
C TRP A 546 -19.04 -2.22 -11.32
N PRO A 547 -18.13 -2.75 -10.48
CA PRO A 547 -16.78 -2.99 -10.91
C PRO A 547 -16.76 -4.24 -11.81
N GLY A 548 -16.52 -4.03 -13.10
CA GLY A 548 -16.20 -5.12 -14.05
C GLY A 548 -14.73 -5.51 -14.00
N VAL A 549 -13.93 -4.69 -13.32
CA VAL A 549 -12.47 -4.83 -13.22
C VAL A 549 -12.03 -4.40 -11.82
N ALA A 550 -11.08 -5.14 -11.23
CA ALA A 550 -10.48 -4.85 -9.93
C ALA A 550 -9.02 -4.39 -10.06
N ASP A 551 -8.59 -3.58 -9.09
CA ASP A 551 -7.16 -3.45 -8.74
C ASP A 551 -6.66 -4.82 -8.27
N PRO A 552 -5.52 -5.32 -8.75
CA PRO A 552 -4.90 -6.53 -8.21
C PRO A 552 -4.75 -6.55 -6.67
N ASP A 553 -4.54 -5.40 -6.01
CA ASP A 553 -4.47 -5.29 -4.54
C ASP A 553 -5.82 -5.53 -3.85
N ASP A 554 -6.94 -5.29 -4.55
CA ASP A 554 -8.30 -5.46 -4.03
C ASP A 554 -9.00 -6.69 -4.57
N LEU A 555 -8.33 -7.49 -5.42
CA LEU A 555 -8.91 -8.66 -6.08
C LEU A 555 -9.55 -9.62 -5.08
N GLY A 556 -8.85 -9.92 -3.98
CA GLY A 556 -9.39 -10.80 -2.94
C GLY A 556 -10.70 -10.27 -2.35
N PHE A 557 -10.85 -8.95 -2.16
CA PHE A 557 -12.10 -8.35 -1.69
C PHE A 557 -13.20 -8.41 -2.74
N PHE A 558 -12.92 -8.02 -3.98
CA PHE A 558 -13.91 -8.04 -5.04
C PHE A 558 -14.35 -9.46 -5.43
N ASN A 559 -13.50 -10.48 -5.32
CA ASN A 559 -13.92 -11.89 -5.53
C ASN A 559 -14.89 -12.38 -4.44
N ALA A 560 -14.87 -11.76 -3.26
CA ALA A 560 -15.88 -12.01 -2.25
C ALA A 560 -17.24 -11.48 -2.73
N ILE A 561 -17.28 -10.20 -3.12
CA ILE A 561 -18.52 -9.54 -3.55
C ILE A 561 -19.02 -10.13 -4.86
N CYS A 562 -18.13 -10.31 -5.82
CA CYS A 562 -18.36 -10.73 -7.20
C CYS A 562 -17.72 -12.11 -7.42
N PRO A 563 -18.36 -13.20 -6.97
CA PRO A 563 -17.80 -14.55 -7.13
C PRO A 563 -17.73 -14.98 -8.59
N ASN A 564 -16.93 -16.04 -8.84
CA ASN A 564 -16.86 -16.69 -10.14
C ASN A 564 -18.28 -17.07 -10.62
N PRO A 565 -18.73 -16.56 -11.80
CA PRO A 565 -20.08 -16.80 -12.29
C PRO A 565 -20.25 -18.17 -12.97
N ALA A 566 -19.20 -19.00 -13.05
CA ALA A 566 -19.17 -20.29 -13.74
C ALA A 566 -20.39 -21.17 -13.43
N ALA A 567 -20.73 -21.32 -12.14
CA ALA A 567 -21.85 -22.15 -11.73
C ALA A 567 -23.18 -21.70 -12.36
N ILE A 568 -23.45 -20.39 -12.45
CA ILE A 568 -24.66 -19.86 -13.10
C ILE A 568 -24.63 -20.07 -14.62
N LEU A 569 -23.44 -20.10 -15.20
CA LEU A 569 -23.20 -20.46 -16.60
C LEU A 569 -23.24 -21.98 -16.85
N ASN A 570 -23.54 -22.80 -15.83
CA ASN A 570 -23.49 -24.26 -15.85
C ASN A 570 -22.09 -24.83 -16.17
N LEU A 571 -21.05 -24.17 -15.68
CA LEU A 571 -19.64 -24.55 -15.81
C LEU A 571 -19.05 -24.83 -14.43
N THR A 572 -17.92 -25.54 -14.38
CA THR A 572 -17.10 -25.62 -13.16
C THR A 572 -16.24 -24.38 -13.02
N ASP A 573 -15.87 -24.00 -11.79
CA ASP A 573 -15.03 -22.83 -11.57
C ASP A 573 -13.71 -22.94 -12.35
N GLU A 574 -13.09 -24.13 -12.36
CA GLU A 574 -11.84 -24.39 -13.08
C GLU A 574 -11.92 -24.21 -14.59
N HIS A 575 -13.12 -24.23 -15.18
CA HIS A 575 -13.30 -24.09 -16.62
C HIS A 575 -13.01 -22.66 -17.08
N VAL A 576 -13.36 -21.66 -16.26
CA VAL A 576 -13.24 -20.23 -16.62
C VAL A 576 -12.30 -19.44 -15.72
N GLU A 577 -11.78 -20.04 -14.64
CA GLU A 577 -10.82 -19.39 -13.75
C GLU A 577 -9.47 -19.20 -14.44
N PHE A 578 -9.01 -17.94 -14.53
CA PHE A 578 -7.66 -17.66 -14.99
C PHE A 578 -6.63 -18.19 -13.99
N ARG A 579 -5.64 -18.94 -14.47
CA ARG A 579 -4.55 -19.47 -13.65
C ARG A 579 -3.26 -18.69 -13.92
N PRO A 580 -2.90 -17.69 -13.10
CA PRO A 580 -1.70 -16.91 -13.31
C PRO A 580 -0.44 -17.76 -13.17
N ILE A 581 0.62 -17.36 -13.86
CA ILE A 581 1.96 -17.93 -13.64
C ILE A 581 2.33 -17.78 -12.16
N GLN A 582 2.67 -18.90 -11.53
CA GLN A 582 3.08 -18.91 -10.13
C GLN A 582 4.52 -18.41 -9.98
N LYS A 583 4.67 -17.16 -9.54
CA LYS A 583 5.96 -16.50 -9.28
C LYS A 583 6.90 -17.35 -8.42
N ALA A 584 6.38 -18.01 -7.39
CA ALA A 584 7.13 -18.89 -6.50
C ALA A 584 7.71 -20.12 -7.22
N GLU A 585 6.98 -20.70 -8.17
CA GLU A 585 7.45 -21.85 -8.96
C GLU A 585 8.57 -21.44 -9.92
N ILE A 586 8.43 -20.29 -10.58
CA ILE A 586 9.49 -19.74 -11.44
C ILE A 586 10.75 -19.46 -10.62
N TYR A 587 10.59 -18.88 -9.43
CA TYR A 587 11.70 -18.63 -8.52
C TYR A 587 12.37 -19.92 -8.05
N ALA A 588 11.60 -20.95 -7.68
CA ALA A 588 12.13 -22.26 -7.29
C ALA A 588 12.92 -22.92 -8.43
N LYS A 589 12.35 -22.95 -9.64
CA LYS A 589 13.02 -23.45 -10.86
C LYS A 589 14.32 -22.69 -11.13
N ARG A 590 14.32 -21.36 -10.98
CA ARG A 590 15.54 -20.55 -11.12
C ARG A 590 16.60 -20.94 -10.09
N LYS A 591 16.23 -21.09 -8.81
CA LYS A 591 17.16 -21.48 -7.74
C LYS A 591 17.78 -22.86 -7.99
N GLU A 592 17.01 -23.79 -8.56
CA GLU A 592 17.48 -25.14 -8.89
C GLU A 592 18.37 -25.17 -10.14
N LYS A 593 18.03 -24.40 -11.18
CA LYS A 593 18.64 -24.52 -12.52
C LYS A 593 19.71 -23.47 -12.84
N PHE A 594 19.82 -22.38 -12.07
CA PHE A 594 20.74 -21.27 -12.36
C PHE A 594 21.88 -21.25 -11.32
N ALA A 595 23.07 -20.82 -11.75
CA ALA A 595 24.20 -20.68 -10.84
C ALA A 595 23.94 -19.62 -9.76
N GLY A 596 24.30 -19.92 -8.50
CA GLY A 596 23.99 -19.07 -7.34
C GLY A 596 24.65 -17.68 -7.33
N ASN A 597 25.60 -17.43 -8.22
CA ASN A 597 26.19 -16.10 -8.44
C ASN A 597 25.27 -15.16 -9.25
N LEU A 598 24.20 -15.67 -9.89
CA LEU A 598 23.21 -14.88 -10.64
C LEU A 598 22.09 -14.37 -9.73
N ARG A 599 22.43 -13.37 -8.91
CA ARG A 599 21.51 -12.74 -7.95
C ARG A 599 20.36 -12.00 -8.65
N LEU A 600 19.22 -11.94 -7.98
CA LEU A 600 18.10 -11.06 -8.33
C LEU A 600 18.26 -9.72 -7.61
N SER A 601 17.61 -8.67 -8.14
CA SER A 601 17.77 -7.30 -7.65
C SER A 601 16.87 -6.94 -6.45
N TYR A 602 15.83 -7.73 -6.18
CA TYR A 602 14.80 -7.43 -5.17
C TYR A 602 14.60 -8.61 -4.22
N ASP A 603 14.29 -8.32 -2.94
CA ASP A 603 14.00 -9.32 -1.91
C ASP A 603 12.71 -10.10 -2.23
N ASP A 604 11.69 -9.40 -2.72
CA ASP A 604 10.56 -10.00 -3.43
C ASP A 604 10.76 -9.86 -4.94
N PRO A 605 11.16 -10.93 -5.66
CA PRO A 605 11.32 -10.89 -7.10
C PRO A 605 10.04 -10.43 -7.81
N ILE A 606 10.20 -9.71 -8.92
CA ILE A 606 9.08 -9.27 -9.76
C ILE A 606 9.06 -10.08 -11.05
N LEU A 607 7.88 -10.60 -11.41
CA LEU A 607 7.67 -11.37 -12.64
C LEU A 607 7.16 -10.44 -13.75
N PHE A 608 8.09 -9.81 -14.49
CA PHE A 608 7.72 -8.97 -15.63
C PHE A 608 7.40 -9.81 -16.87
N LEU A 609 6.21 -9.59 -17.45
CA LEU A 609 5.74 -10.29 -18.65
C LEU A 609 5.62 -9.37 -19.87
N ARG A 610 5.52 -8.05 -19.64
CA ARG A 610 5.41 -7.05 -20.71
C ARG A 610 6.32 -5.86 -20.46
N GLY A 611 6.81 -5.24 -21.54
CA GLY A 611 7.55 -3.98 -21.51
C GLY A 611 7.04 -2.99 -22.55
N TRP A 612 7.13 -1.70 -22.26
CA TRP A 612 6.79 -0.62 -23.18
C TRP A 612 7.57 0.65 -22.86
N LYS A 613 8.55 0.98 -23.72
CA LYS A 613 9.49 2.09 -23.49
C LYS A 613 10.05 1.97 -22.06
N THR A 614 9.99 3.02 -21.25
CA THR A 614 10.56 3.02 -19.90
C THR A 614 9.73 2.27 -18.85
N HIS A 615 8.70 1.51 -19.25
CA HIS A 615 7.79 0.84 -18.31
C HIS A 615 7.82 -0.68 -18.49
N LEU A 616 7.63 -1.40 -17.39
CA LEU A 616 7.47 -2.85 -17.32
C LEU A 616 6.11 -3.17 -16.68
N PHE A 617 5.55 -4.33 -16.99
CA PHE A 617 4.29 -4.80 -16.40
C PHE A 617 4.47 -6.21 -15.86
N ASP A 618 3.98 -6.42 -14.65
CA ASP A 618 3.99 -7.72 -13.99
C ASP A 618 2.88 -8.65 -14.49
N GLU A 619 2.77 -9.83 -13.91
CA GLU A 619 1.76 -10.84 -14.25
C GLU A 619 0.31 -10.36 -14.01
N TRP A 620 0.11 -9.36 -13.16
CA TRP A 620 -1.19 -8.76 -12.87
C TRP A 620 -1.47 -7.50 -13.69
N GLY A 621 -0.54 -7.10 -14.56
CA GLY A 621 -0.66 -5.90 -15.40
C GLY A 621 -0.31 -4.60 -14.67
N ARG A 622 0.31 -4.67 -13.48
CA ARG A 622 0.73 -3.49 -12.74
C ARG A 622 1.89 -2.80 -13.46
N PRO A 623 1.81 -1.49 -13.71
CA PRO A 623 2.87 -0.74 -14.39
C PRO A 623 3.99 -0.33 -13.42
N TYR A 624 5.23 -0.58 -13.81
CA TYR A 624 6.44 -0.16 -13.12
C TYR A 624 7.24 0.80 -13.99
N LEU A 625 7.67 1.93 -13.44
CA LEU A 625 8.67 2.77 -14.07
C LEU A 625 10.04 2.17 -13.84
N ASP A 626 10.75 1.83 -14.91
CA ASP A 626 12.13 1.36 -14.81
C ASP A 626 13.07 2.55 -14.59
N ALA A 627 13.44 2.75 -13.32
CA ALA A 627 14.43 3.74 -12.88
C ALA A 627 15.77 3.11 -12.51
N TYR A 628 15.97 1.82 -12.80
CA TYR A 628 17.12 1.05 -12.38
C TYR A 628 17.98 0.58 -13.55
N ASN A 629 17.35 0.04 -14.61
CA ASN A 629 18.07 -0.76 -15.57
C ASN A 629 19.01 0.10 -16.44
N ASN A 630 20.28 -0.29 -16.46
CA ASN A 630 21.35 0.42 -17.14
C ASN A 630 21.61 -0.08 -18.57
N VAL A 631 20.98 -1.19 -18.99
CA VAL A 631 21.19 -1.81 -20.32
C VAL A 631 20.22 -1.28 -21.39
N PRO A 632 18.89 -1.23 -21.17
CA PRO A 632 17.94 -0.77 -22.18
C PRO A 632 17.86 0.77 -22.17
N HIS A 633 18.82 1.44 -22.81
CA HIS A 633 18.92 2.91 -22.81
C HIS A 633 17.68 3.65 -23.38
N VAL A 634 16.91 3.01 -24.25
CA VAL A 634 15.63 3.55 -24.79
C VAL A 634 14.40 2.82 -24.22
N GLY A 635 14.60 2.12 -23.11
CA GLY A 635 13.61 1.27 -22.47
C GLY A 635 13.37 -0.06 -23.19
N HIS A 636 12.30 -0.72 -22.78
CA HIS A 636 11.88 -2.06 -23.17
C HIS A 636 10.93 -2.03 -24.34
N SER A 637 11.09 -2.96 -25.28
CA SER A 637 10.08 -3.15 -26.34
C SER A 637 9.71 -1.86 -27.09
N HIS A 638 10.71 -1.00 -27.33
CA HIS A 638 10.47 0.30 -27.96
C HIS A 638 9.92 0.10 -29.38
N PRO A 639 8.78 0.69 -29.77
CA PRO A 639 8.06 0.33 -31.00
C PRO A 639 8.88 0.55 -32.28
N ARG A 640 9.74 1.58 -32.30
CA ARG A 640 10.70 1.81 -33.40
C ARG A 640 11.72 0.68 -33.52
N ILE A 641 12.27 0.22 -32.40
CA ILE A 641 13.32 -0.83 -32.38
C ILE A 641 12.71 -2.18 -32.73
N GLN A 642 11.52 -2.49 -32.20
CA GLN A 642 10.77 -3.68 -32.60
C GLN A 642 10.55 -3.75 -34.10
N ASN A 643 10.09 -2.65 -34.71
CA ASN A 643 9.82 -2.61 -36.15
C ASN A 643 11.09 -2.85 -36.97
N ILE A 644 12.16 -2.11 -36.68
CA ILE A 644 13.45 -2.21 -37.40
C ILE A 644 14.08 -3.59 -37.20
N ALA A 645 14.11 -4.11 -35.97
CA ALA A 645 14.67 -5.43 -35.69
C ALA A 645 13.86 -6.54 -36.37
N SER A 646 12.53 -6.46 -36.33
CA SER A 646 11.65 -7.42 -36.97
C SER A 646 11.81 -7.41 -38.50
N GLU A 647 11.95 -6.22 -39.11
CA GLU A 647 12.24 -6.09 -40.54
C GLU A 647 13.61 -6.67 -40.88
N GLN A 648 14.65 -6.33 -40.11
CA GLN A 648 16.00 -6.84 -40.34
C GLN A 648 16.06 -8.36 -40.18
N LEU A 649 15.43 -8.94 -39.15
CA LEU A 649 15.39 -10.39 -38.92
C LEU A 649 14.68 -11.16 -40.04
N ARG A 650 13.66 -10.57 -40.67
CA ARG A 650 13.03 -11.15 -41.86
C ARG A 650 13.93 -11.14 -43.10
N ARG A 651 14.89 -10.21 -43.16
CA ARG A 651 15.81 -10.03 -44.29
C ARG A 651 17.09 -10.84 -44.12
N LEU A 652 17.83 -10.60 -43.03
CA LEU A 652 19.13 -11.22 -42.74
C LEU A 652 19.59 -11.00 -41.29
N ASN A 653 20.10 -12.05 -40.66
CA ASN A 653 20.93 -11.99 -39.45
C ASN A 653 22.35 -12.48 -39.78
N SER A 654 23.39 -11.65 -39.56
CA SER A 654 24.75 -11.94 -40.05
C SER A 654 25.85 -11.40 -39.11
N ASN A 655 27.08 -11.88 -39.30
CA ASN A 655 28.29 -11.42 -38.61
C ASN A 655 29.12 -10.44 -39.48
N THR A 656 30.21 -9.89 -38.93
CA THR A 656 31.07 -8.88 -39.58
C THR A 656 31.97 -9.42 -40.70
N ARG A 657 31.93 -10.73 -41.03
CA ARG A 657 32.72 -11.32 -42.13
C ARG A 657 32.07 -11.14 -43.50
N TYR A 658 30.79 -10.77 -43.53
CA TYR A 658 30.05 -10.49 -44.76
C TYR A 658 29.81 -8.99 -44.90
N LEU A 659 29.88 -8.49 -46.13
CA LEU A 659 29.65 -7.08 -46.42
C LEU A 659 28.18 -6.73 -46.19
N HIS A 660 27.92 -5.65 -45.42
CA HIS A 660 26.58 -5.12 -45.22
C HIS A 660 26.65 -3.59 -45.00
N PRO A 661 25.84 -2.77 -45.73
CA PRO A 661 25.94 -1.31 -45.69
C PRO A 661 25.75 -0.73 -44.29
N ASN A 662 24.77 -1.23 -43.52
CA ASN A 662 24.50 -0.74 -42.15
C ASN A 662 25.72 -0.76 -41.21
N GLN A 663 26.70 -1.66 -41.41
CA GLN A 663 27.91 -1.70 -40.57
C GLN A 663 28.84 -0.52 -40.89
N SER A 664 29.01 -0.22 -42.18
CA SER A 664 29.79 0.94 -42.64
C SER A 664 29.12 2.26 -42.23
N ASP A 665 27.81 2.39 -42.47
CA ASP A 665 27.04 3.59 -42.10
C ASP A 665 27.10 3.86 -40.59
N LEU A 666 27.06 2.80 -39.76
CA LEU A 666 27.20 2.92 -38.32
C LEU A 666 28.60 3.39 -37.93
N ALA A 667 29.65 2.86 -38.56
CA ALA A 667 31.03 3.29 -38.30
C ALA A 667 31.21 4.77 -38.66
N GLU A 668 30.77 5.20 -39.84
CA GLU A 668 30.82 6.60 -40.27
C GLU A 668 30.05 7.51 -39.31
N THR A 669 28.86 7.08 -38.90
CA THR A 669 28.04 7.84 -37.94
C THR A 669 28.75 8.01 -36.60
N ILE A 670 29.34 6.96 -36.03
CA ILE A 670 30.06 7.03 -34.76
C ILE A 670 31.30 7.93 -34.90
N LEU A 671 32.11 7.72 -35.94
CA LEU A 671 33.34 8.48 -36.17
C LEU A 671 33.05 9.97 -36.37
N SER A 672 31.90 10.33 -36.98
CA SER A 672 31.47 11.73 -37.13
C SER A 672 31.22 12.46 -35.82
N LYS A 673 31.09 11.74 -34.70
CA LYS A 673 30.86 12.30 -33.35
C LYS A 673 32.14 12.34 -32.50
N LEU A 674 33.25 11.83 -33.00
CA LEU A 674 34.52 11.76 -32.29
C LEU A 674 35.52 12.76 -32.89
N PRO A 675 36.58 13.14 -32.15
CA PRO A 675 37.66 13.96 -32.69
C PRO A 675 38.26 13.36 -33.97
N GLU A 676 38.76 14.21 -34.87
CA GLU A 676 39.26 13.77 -36.19
C GLU A 676 40.35 12.70 -36.12
N SER A 677 41.08 12.59 -35.01
CA SER A 677 42.10 11.56 -34.80
C SER A 677 41.53 10.14 -34.68
N PHE A 678 40.24 9.97 -34.37
CA PHE A 678 39.59 8.66 -34.35
C PHE A 678 39.10 8.30 -35.76
N LYS A 679 39.68 7.25 -36.35
CA LYS A 679 39.44 6.85 -37.75
C LYS A 679 38.91 5.42 -37.94
N VAL A 680 38.97 4.57 -36.91
CA VAL A 680 38.69 3.13 -37.04
C VAL A 680 37.73 2.68 -35.94
N CYS A 681 36.69 1.93 -36.31
CA CYS A 681 35.77 1.29 -35.38
C CYS A 681 36.03 -0.23 -35.32
N PHE A 682 35.99 -0.78 -34.12
CA PHE A 682 35.93 -2.23 -33.91
C PHE A 682 34.61 -2.55 -33.19
N PHE A 683 33.72 -3.29 -33.87
CA PHE A 683 32.44 -3.69 -33.30
C PHE A 683 32.58 -5.02 -32.56
N VAL A 684 32.11 -5.06 -31.31
CA VAL A 684 32.11 -6.23 -30.42
C VAL A 684 30.73 -6.43 -29.81
N ASN A 685 30.45 -7.62 -29.27
CA ASN A 685 29.10 -7.98 -28.81
C ASN A 685 28.80 -7.53 -27.38
N SER A 686 29.81 -7.09 -26.62
CA SER A 686 29.63 -6.68 -25.22
C SER A 686 30.66 -5.65 -24.75
N GLY A 687 30.34 -4.95 -23.66
CA GLY A 687 31.32 -4.10 -22.97
C GLY A 687 32.51 -4.87 -22.38
N SER A 688 32.35 -6.16 -22.07
CA SER A 688 33.46 -7.00 -21.60
C SER A 688 34.47 -7.26 -22.73
N GLU A 689 33.98 -7.58 -23.93
CA GLU A 689 34.84 -7.72 -25.13
C GLU A 689 35.51 -6.39 -25.50
N ALA A 690 34.79 -5.27 -25.37
CA ALA A 690 35.33 -3.94 -25.64
C ALA A 690 36.50 -3.60 -24.69
N ASN A 691 36.32 -3.84 -23.38
CA ASN A 691 37.34 -3.57 -22.38
C ASN A 691 38.55 -4.52 -22.51
N GLU A 692 38.34 -5.79 -22.84
CA GLU A 692 39.44 -6.72 -23.16
C GLU A 692 40.22 -6.28 -24.41
N LEU A 693 39.54 -5.87 -25.47
CA LEU A 693 40.20 -5.35 -26.67
C LEU A 693 40.98 -4.07 -26.33
N ALA A 694 40.39 -3.15 -25.57
CA ALA A 694 41.05 -1.93 -25.13
C ALA A 694 42.31 -2.23 -24.31
N LEU A 695 42.23 -3.17 -23.36
CA LEU A 695 43.38 -3.64 -22.59
C LEU A 695 44.48 -4.19 -23.49
N ARG A 696 44.13 -5.03 -24.46
CA ARG A 696 45.09 -5.61 -25.42
C ARG A 696 45.76 -4.55 -26.27
N LEU A 697 44.99 -3.61 -26.82
CA LEU A 697 45.51 -2.52 -27.65
C LEU A 697 46.43 -1.58 -26.85
N ALA A 698 46.03 -1.21 -25.62
CA ALA A 698 46.83 -0.35 -24.75
C ALA A 698 48.16 -1.01 -24.37
N ARG A 699 48.15 -2.29 -24.00
CA ARG A 699 49.36 -3.06 -23.69
C ARG A 699 50.26 -3.24 -24.90
N GLU A 700 49.68 -3.50 -26.07
CA GLU A 700 50.46 -3.65 -27.29
C GLU A 700 51.12 -2.34 -27.72
N HIS A 701 50.43 -1.21 -27.57
CA HIS A 701 50.97 0.11 -27.90
C HIS A 701 52.04 0.60 -26.92
N THR A 702 51.76 0.51 -25.61
CA THR A 702 52.63 1.08 -24.57
C THR A 702 53.74 0.12 -24.12
N LYS A 703 53.57 -1.18 -24.38
CA LYS A 703 54.36 -2.29 -23.80
C LYS A 703 54.30 -2.37 -22.26
N ALA A 704 53.47 -1.57 -21.62
CA ALA A 704 53.26 -1.53 -20.17
C ALA A 704 52.05 -2.38 -19.76
N LYS A 705 52.02 -2.83 -18.49
CA LYS A 705 50.89 -3.57 -17.93
C LYS A 705 50.09 -2.77 -16.92
N GLY A 706 50.68 -1.71 -16.37
CA GLY A 706 50.08 -0.81 -15.40
C GLY A 706 48.75 -0.24 -15.86
N MET A 707 47.73 -0.33 -15.01
CA MET A 707 46.39 0.21 -15.23
C MET A 707 45.92 1.00 -14.02
N ILE A 708 45.09 2.02 -14.25
CA ILE A 708 44.49 2.84 -13.19
C ILE A 708 42.98 2.84 -13.41
N THR A 709 42.22 2.53 -12.36
CA THR A 709 40.75 2.52 -12.41
C THR A 709 40.16 3.15 -11.15
N THR A 710 38.87 3.45 -11.16
CA THR A 710 38.18 3.92 -9.96
C THR A 710 37.81 2.76 -9.01
N ASP A 711 37.82 3.03 -7.71
CA ASP A 711 37.59 2.06 -6.62
C ASP A 711 36.19 1.42 -6.55
N HIS A 712 35.23 1.89 -7.34
CA HIS A 712 33.92 1.24 -7.53
C HIS A 712 33.62 0.81 -8.98
N GLY A 713 34.62 0.83 -9.87
CA GLY A 713 34.45 0.48 -11.27
C GLY A 713 34.02 -0.98 -11.52
N TYR A 714 33.18 -1.18 -12.54
CA TYR A 714 32.84 -2.49 -13.10
C TYR A 714 33.06 -2.47 -14.62
N PHE A 715 33.96 -3.32 -15.09
CA PHE A 715 34.43 -3.33 -16.49
C PHE A 715 34.01 -4.59 -17.26
N GLY A 716 33.31 -5.53 -16.64
CA GLY A 716 32.82 -6.73 -17.31
C GLY A 716 33.05 -8.03 -16.54
N ASN A 717 32.79 -9.15 -17.21
CA ASN A 717 32.86 -10.49 -16.61
C ASN A 717 33.95 -11.40 -17.22
N THR A 718 34.77 -10.91 -18.14
CA THR A 718 35.99 -11.61 -18.62
C THR A 718 37.12 -11.46 -17.61
N THR A 719 38.13 -12.33 -17.65
CA THR A 719 39.23 -12.35 -16.68
C THR A 719 39.90 -10.98 -16.53
N GLY A 720 40.37 -10.36 -17.62
CA GLY A 720 41.03 -9.06 -17.54
C GLY A 720 40.10 -7.94 -17.09
N ALA A 721 38.81 -8.01 -17.42
CA ALA A 721 37.82 -7.05 -16.97
C ALA A 721 37.48 -7.19 -15.47
N ILE A 722 37.42 -8.42 -14.95
CA ILE A 722 37.23 -8.69 -13.51
C ILE A 722 38.43 -8.19 -12.72
N ASP A 723 39.65 -8.42 -13.23
CA ASP A 723 40.88 -7.94 -12.60
C ASP A 723 40.91 -6.41 -12.45
N LEU A 724 40.28 -5.67 -13.38
CA LEU A 724 40.10 -4.21 -13.30
C LEU A 724 38.93 -3.77 -12.40
N SER A 725 38.01 -4.68 -12.04
CA SER A 725 36.75 -4.32 -11.40
C SER A 725 36.87 -4.38 -9.88
N ALA A 726 37.18 -3.25 -9.25
CA ALA A 726 37.24 -3.13 -7.79
C ALA A 726 35.95 -3.61 -7.10
N TYR A 727 34.79 -3.35 -7.73
CA TYR A 727 33.50 -3.87 -7.29
C TYR A 727 33.45 -5.41 -7.15
N LYS A 728 34.28 -6.16 -7.88
CA LYS A 728 34.34 -7.62 -7.87
C LYS A 728 35.42 -8.15 -6.93
N PHE A 729 36.67 -7.69 -7.06
CA PHE A 729 37.77 -8.26 -6.29
C PHE A 729 37.83 -7.79 -4.84
N ASN A 730 37.17 -6.69 -4.47
CA ASN A 730 37.05 -6.24 -3.07
C ASN A 730 35.92 -6.96 -2.29
N LYS A 731 35.11 -7.81 -2.94
CA LYS A 731 34.08 -8.58 -2.23
C LYS A 731 34.71 -9.60 -1.27
N PRO A 732 33.99 -10.02 -0.22
CA PRO A 732 34.43 -11.15 0.61
C PRO A 732 34.75 -12.36 -0.28
N ASN A 733 35.95 -12.92 -0.14
CA ASN A 733 36.52 -13.99 -0.99
C ASN A 733 36.87 -13.58 -2.43
N GLY A 734 37.02 -12.29 -2.73
CA GLY A 734 37.57 -11.81 -3.99
C GLY A 734 39.05 -12.15 -4.14
N VAL A 735 39.55 -12.15 -5.38
CA VAL A 735 40.95 -12.49 -5.73
C VAL A 735 41.96 -11.41 -5.31
N GLY A 736 41.49 -10.28 -4.77
CA GLY A 736 42.32 -9.13 -4.40
C GLY A 736 42.73 -8.27 -5.60
N GLN A 737 43.27 -7.10 -5.31
CA GLN A 737 43.76 -6.16 -6.32
C GLN A 737 45.06 -6.71 -6.96
N PRO A 738 45.14 -6.80 -8.31
CA PRO A 738 46.37 -7.19 -8.98
C PRO A 738 47.52 -6.19 -8.75
N ASN A 739 48.76 -6.66 -8.76
CA ASN A 739 49.94 -5.80 -8.54
C ASN A 739 50.15 -4.73 -9.64
N TRP A 740 49.58 -4.94 -10.83
CA TRP A 740 49.64 -4.04 -11.98
C TRP A 740 48.44 -3.08 -12.06
N LEU A 741 47.55 -3.09 -11.07
CA LEU A 741 46.41 -2.18 -10.98
C LEU A 741 46.60 -1.21 -9.81
N GLU A 742 46.28 0.06 -10.03
CA GLU A 742 46.06 1.03 -8.97
C GLU A 742 44.63 1.56 -8.99
N LEU A 743 44.10 1.86 -7.81
CA LEU A 743 42.79 2.44 -7.63
C LEU A 743 42.90 3.92 -7.29
N VAL A 744 42.00 4.71 -7.87
CA VAL A 744 41.73 6.08 -7.44
C VAL A 744 40.29 6.19 -6.98
N GLU A 745 40.02 7.18 -6.15
CA GLU A 745 38.67 7.43 -5.68
C GLU A 745 37.79 7.96 -6.82
N ILE A 746 36.51 7.57 -6.83
CA ILE A 746 35.54 8.26 -7.69
C ILE A 746 35.48 9.74 -7.30
N PRO A 747 35.54 10.68 -8.26
CA PRO A 747 35.32 12.11 -7.99
C PRO A 747 33.86 12.40 -7.57
N ASP A 748 33.50 12.06 -6.34
CA ASP A 748 32.19 12.32 -5.71
C ASP A 748 32.34 13.48 -4.72
N ASP A 749 31.93 14.69 -5.14
CA ASP A 749 32.03 15.91 -4.32
C ASP A 749 31.03 15.97 -3.16
N TYR A 750 30.16 14.95 -3.02
CA TYR A 750 29.17 14.84 -1.96
C TYR A 750 29.60 13.80 -0.92
N ARG A 751 29.95 12.57 -1.34
CA ARG A 751 30.35 11.47 -0.44
C ARG A 751 31.84 11.16 -0.41
N GLY A 752 32.61 11.59 -1.40
CA GLY A 752 34.06 11.35 -1.46
C GLY A 752 34.89 12.19 -0.47
N THR A 753 36.20 11.99 -0.47
CA THR A 753 37.18 12.60 0.44
C THR A 753 37.23 14.11 0.29
N TYR A 754 37.18 14.62 -0.94
CA TYR A 754 37.17 16.05 -1.23
C TYR A 754 35.75 16.50 -1.56
N LYS A 755 35.19 17.36 -0.70
CA LYS A 755 33.80 17.80 -0.75
C LYS A 755 33.61 19.05 -1.62
N ARG A 756 32.37 19.35 -2.00
CA ARG A 756 31.99 20.47 -2.88
C ARG A 756 32.44 21.85 -2.39
N ASP A 757 32.61 22.03 -1.09
CA ASP A 757 33.10 23.26 -0.47
C ASP A 757 34.64 23.43 -0.57
N ASP A 758 35.37 22.40 -1.00
CA ASP A 758 36.79 22.49 -1.29
C ASP A 758 37.01 23.06 -2.71
N PRO A 759 37.54 24.29 -2.85
CA PRO A 759 37.73 24.92 -4.15
C PRO A 759 38.74 24.19 -5.05
N ASN A 760 39.54 23.28 -4.48
CA ASN A 760 40.54 22.49 -5.20
C ASN A 760 40.13 21.02 -5.36
N CYS A 761 38.87 20.64 -5.09
CA CYS A 761 38.42 19.25 -5.09
C CYS A 761 38.81 18.50 -6.38
N GLY A 762 38.56 19.08 -7.55
CA GLY A 762 38.88 18.46 -8.84
C GLY A 762 40.39 18.24 -9.05
N VAL A 763 41.22 19.21 -8.66
CA VAL A 763 42.70 19.09 -8.73
C VAL A 763 43.19 18.00 -7.78
N LYS A 764 42.61 17.90 -6.59
CA LYS A 764 42.98 16.89 -5.60
C LYS A 764 42.62 15.47 -6.06
N PHE A 765 41.43 15.26 -6.63
CA PHE A 765 41.08 13.99 -7.27
C PHE A 765 42.02 13.66 -8.44
N ALA A 766 42.30 14.62 -9.32
CA ALA A 766 43.24 14.41 -10.43
C ALA A 766 44.66 14.04 -9.96
N ASN A 767 45.12 14.61 -8.85
CA ASN A 767 46.42 14.29 -8.26
C ASN A 767 46.53 12.85 -7.75
N GLN A 768 45.42 12.17 -7.46
CA GLN A 768 45.45 10.74 -7.14
C GLN A 768 45.94 9.91 -8.32
N ILE A 769 45.65 10.31 -9.57
CA ILE A 769 46.18 9.65 -10.78
C ILE A 769 47.72 9.76 -10.81
N ASN A 770 48.27 10.94 -10.52
CA ASN A 770 49.73 11.14 -10.48
C ASN A 770 50.41 10.26 -9.43
N GLN A 771 49.76 10.06 -8.27
CA GLN A 771 50.24 9.16 -7.22
C GLN A 771 50.18 7.71 -7.69
N ALA A 772 49.06 7.26 -8.25
CA ALA A 772 48.91 5.91 -8.81
C ALA A 772 49.97 5.61 -9.89
N ILE A 773 50.25 6.55 -10.80
CA ILE A 773 51.32 6.40 -11.80
C ILE A 773 52.69 6.20 -11.13
N LYS A 774 53.02 6.98 -10.09
CA LYS A 774 54.30 6.83 -9.37
C LYS A 774 54.41 5.44 -8.72
N VAL A 775 53.32 4.95 -8.14
CA VAL A 775 53.26 3.62 -7.53
C VAL A 775 53.47 2.53 -8.59
N LEU A 776 52.76 2.58 -9.72
CA LEU A 776 52.94 1.60 -10.82
C LEU A 776 54.38 1.58 -11.34
N LYS A 777 54.98 2.76 -11.56
CA LYS A 777 56.39 2.87 -11.97
C LYS A 777 57.34 2.24 -10.95
N SER A 778 57.10 2.43 -9.65
CA SER A 778 57.91 1.80 -8.60
C SER A 778 57.81 0.26 -8.59
N LYS A 779 56.74 -0.30 -9.17
CA LYS A 779 56.49 -1.74 -9.32
C LYS A 779 56.94 -2.29 -10.68
N ASN A 780 57.62 -1.48 -11.51
CA ASN A 780 58.00 -1.80 -12.89
C ASN A 780 56.80 -2.22 -13.76
N GLN A 781 55.65 -1.55 -13.61
CA GLN A 781 54.41 -1.82 -14.35
C GLN A 781 54.11 -0.81 -15.44
#